data_AF-A0A6S7HJY8-F1
#
_entry.id   AF-A0A6S7HJY8-F1
#
_cell.length_a   1.000
_cell.length_b   1.000
_cell.length_c   1.000
_cell.angle_alpha   90.00
_cell.angle_beta   90.00
_cell.angle_gamma   90.00
#
_symmetry.space_group_name_H-M   'P 1'
#
loop_
_entity.id
_entity.type
_entity.pdbx_description
1 polymer ?
#
loop_
_entity_poly.entity_id
_entity_poly.type
_entity_poly.pdbx_seq_one_letter_code
_entity_poly.pdbx_strand_id
1 'polypeptide(L)'
;MNVSKWLHHDTDDAQQDSDIRSTEEKCKSLANNLNELDNNLKNDKETLAKVDEERGKLDSQCKSLSLEIERLLQLNEEMEKEKATSFLNRQGQQKDKAELEDQIRVLTDEKTKLEDTLTSVKKEKSDIDSEIQKLNEKLQEESYLRLVLENEVSEITELFNKEKSEQADSLKEIERLKVEVEETETKFEELKVELTNSKEELDSVAGNLDTKENELGKVEELLEKSQTEKEEMERNIASYEEQLANLQCTMEQQVSSLRFQLSSEALKYDEEIKTLSEEKQEAMSLRDKIQENEETITELENKLKERNETWQTEKKKLASDIKLLKNEIKVLNGNIDADKQEIQSIENTLMLSKKKCEKEKGRNQEYRKTIKEIREQKSENEKILEQEKSELEEDIKQLKNKLISLLSDKSELWKRSTQLEFDMKTRLSETWVEDKDVKHCPQCNIEFTLFLRKRSCHATKRVGILHRLCFERFGDRVKYWITLNEPWEVAIPGYCRGQTAPGHKDLARGAYIAVKNLILSHAKAWHTYDKEFRPTQHGQISITLDSSWPEPYTSSKQDQEAAGRFLAFHLDLFAHPIFVDGDFSSTVKEQVSLHSKASDIESRLPVISANERKLIKGSHDFFGLNFYRCQLVKHQSSLNGAKTPQTFDTDRDTEEMMDSSWPGTDASWLRMTSFGIRRILKYIKDHYGNPRVIITENGCTQAGEHDAVGERALEDYFRVDWYRRYLNEVLKAIKLDKVDVRGYTAWSLMDNFEWDDGYRLRFGLYRVDFADLQRARTAKLSAHYYKKTIQDNGFLCQHFD
;
A
#
# COMPACT_ATOMS: atom_id res chain seq x y z
N MET A 1 3.98 -19.18 50.71
CA MET A 1 3.53 -19.91 51.91
C MET A 1 2.91 -21.24 51.48
N ASN A 2 3.57 -22.34 51.85
CA ASN A 2 3.12 -23.75 51.82
C ASN A 2 2.37 -24.29 50.59
N VAL A 3 3.13 -24.50 49.51
CA VAL A 3 2.78 -25.48 48.45
C VAL A 3 3.27 -26.90 48.83
N SER A 4 3.91 -27.08 49.98
CA SER A 4 4.35 -28.39 50.51
C SER A 4 3.25 -29.17 51.25
N LYS A 5 1.97 -28.92 50.96
CA LYS A 5 0.83 -29.60 51.62
C LYS A 5 -0.23 -30.16 50.67
N TRP A 6 0.04 -30.22 49.36
CA TRP A 6 -0.87 -30.80 48.37
C TRP A 6 -0.33 -32.07 47.70
N LEU A 7 0.78 -32.61 48.22
CA LEU A 7 1.37 -33.86 47.75
C LEU A 7 1.04 -35.07 48.63
N HIS A 8 0.16 -34.94 49.63
CA HIS A 8 -0.31 -36.05 50.46
C HIS A 8 -1.83 -35.94 50.67
N HIS A 9 -2.59 -36.46 49.72
CA HIS A 9 -3.85 -37.15 49.98
C HIS A 9 -4.07 -38.20 48.89
N ASP A 10 -3.19 -39.21 48.89
CA ASP A 10 -3.55 -40.58 48.49
C ASP A 10 -4.49 -41.15 49.56
N THR A 11 -5.73 -40.68 49.60
CA THR A 11 -6.80 -41.31 50.40
C THR A 11 -8.13 -40.84 49.81
N ASP A 12 -8.58 -41.49 48.74
CA ASP A 12 -10.01 -41.67 48.45
C ASP A 12 -10.26 -42.68 47.31
N ASP A 13 -9.23 -43.14 46.59
CA ASP A 13 -9.36 -44.25 45.63
C ASP A 13 -9.43 -45.64 46.29
N ALA A 14 -9.14 -45.77 47.59
CA ALA A 14 -9.22 -47.04 48.31
C ALA A 14 -10.62 -47.33 48.89
N GLN A 15 -11.49 -46.31 49.00
CA GLN A 15 -12.82 -46.47 49.60
C GLN A 15 -13.89 -46.83 48.55
N GLN A 16 -13.79 -46.31 47.31
CA GLN A 16 -14.70 -46.69 46.21
C GLN A 16 -14.41 -48.09 45.65
N ASP A 17 -13.15 -48.53 45.62
CA ASP A 17 -12.77 -49.87 45.13
C ASP A 17 -13.13 -50.99 46.15
N SER A 18 -13.34 -50.61 47.42
CA SER A 18 -13.84 -51.47 48.50
C SER A 18 -15.33 -51.82 48.34
N ASP A 19 -16.16 -50.83 48.00
CA ASP A 19 -17.61 -51.01 47.90
C ASP A 19 -18.03 -51.78 46.63
N ILE A 20 -17.29 -51.62 45.53
CA ILE A 20 -17.52 -52.41 44.29
C ILE A 20 -17.12 -53.88 44.51
N ARG A 21 -15.99 -54.17 45.15
CA ARG A 21 -15.58 -55.56 45.46
C ARG A 21 -16.53 -56.23 46.46
N SER A 22 -17.02 -55.49 47.46
CA SER A 22 -18.03 -55.99 48.40
C SER A 22 -19.33 -56.37 47.68
N THR A 23 -19.73 -55.58 46.68
CA THR A 23 -20.95 -55.82 45.91
C THR A 23 -20.77 -56.99 44.92
N GLU A 24 -19.60 -57.12 44.29
CA GLU A 24 -19.28 -58.29 43.46
C GLU A 24 -19.23 -59.61 44.25
N GLU A 25 -18.69 -59.60 45.47
CA GLU A 25 -18.69 -60.78 46.34
C GLU A 25 -20.10 -61.16 46.80
N LYS A 26 -20.95 -60.17 47.10
CA LYS A 26 -22.38 -60.41 47.40
C LYS A 26 -23.13 -60.97 46.20
N CYS A 27 -22.91 -60.44 44.99
CA CYS A 27 -23.53 -60.98 43.76
C CYS A 27 -23.08 -62.42 43.48
N LYS A 28 -21.80 -62.75 43.68
CA LYS A 28 -21.29 -64.13 43.53
C LYS A 28 -21.88 -65.08 44.58
N SER A 29 -22.01 -64.62 45.83
CA SER A 29 -22.65 -65.40 46.90
C SER A 29 -24.13 -65.65 46.61
N LEU A 30 -24.87 -64.63 46.16
CA LEU A 30 -26.29 -64.76 45.82
C LEU A 30 -26.51 -65.66 44.61
N ALA A 31 -25.66 -65.57 43.57
CA ALA A 31 -25.73 -66.44 42.40
C ALA A 31 -25.43 -67.91 42.76
N ASN A 32 -24.50 -68.17 43.68
CA ASN A 32 -24.22 -69.53 44.17
C ASN A 32 -25.40 -70.08 44.98
N ASN A 33 -26.01 -69.26 45.85
CA ASN A 33 -27.19 -69.65 46.63
C ASN A 33 -28.40 -69.93 45.72
N LEU A 34 -28.60 -69.13 44.66
CA LEU A 34 -29.68 -69.37 43.70
C LEU A 34 -29.48 -70.68 42.93
N ASN A 35 -28.24 -70.98 42.52
CA ASN A 35 -27.91 -72.24 41.85
C ASN A 35 -28.07 -73.46 42.76
N GLU A 36 -27.71 -73.34 44.03
CA GLU A 36 -27.91 -74.42 45.01
C GLU A 36 -29.40 -74.66 45.27
N LEU A 37 -30.19 -73.58 45.38
CA LEU A 37 -31.64 -73.66 45.56
C LEU A 37 -32.34 -74.23 44.33
N ASP A 38 -31.93 -73.87 43.11
CA ASP A 38 -32.45 -74.45 41.86
C ASP A 38 -32.18 -75.95 41.75
N ASN A 39 -30.99 -76.40 42.20
CA ASN A 39 -30.65 -77.82 42.24
C ASN A 39 -31.48 -78.58 43.28
N ASN A 40 -31.72 -77.98 44.45
CA ASN A 40 -32.56 -78.57 45.50
C ASN A 40 -34.03 -78.68 45.04
N LEU A 41 -34.59 -77.60 44.49
CA LEU A 41 -35.95 -77.60 43.94
C LEU A 41 -36.14 -78.63 42.83
N LYS A 42 -35.11 -78.85 42.00
CA LYS A 42 -35.14 -79.89 40.97
C LYS A 42 -35.15 -81.29 41.59
N ASN A 43 -34.27 -81.57 42.53
CA ASN A 43 -34.19 -82.87 43.20
C ASN A 43 -35.45 -83.19 44.01
N ASP A 44 -36.02 -82.21 44.69
CA ASP A 44 -37.23 -82.38 45.50
C ASP A 44 -38.47 -82.55 44.62
N LYS A 45 -38.57 -81.86 43.47
CA LYS A 45 -39.60 -82.13 42.45
C LYS A 45 -39.50 -83.53 41.88
N GLU A 46 -38.28 -84.01 41.59
CA GLU A 46 -38.07 -85.39 41.12
C GLU A 46 -38.43 -86.43 42.20
N THR A 47 -38.18 -86.12 43.46
CA THR A 47 -38.54 -86.98 44.60
C THR A 47 -40.04 -87.01 44.80
N LEU A 48 -40.71 -85.84 44.80
CA LEU A 48 -42.16 -85.73 44.88
C LEU A 48 -42.85 -86.52 43.77
N ALA A 49 -42.35 -86.44 42.53
CA ALA A 49 -42.90 -87.19 41.40
C ALA A 49 -42.84 -88.72 41.59
N LYS A 50 -41.75 -89.23 42.20
CA LYS A 50 -41.61 -90.66 42.52
C LYS A 50 -42.58 -91.09 43.61
N VAL A 51 -42.70 -90.29 44.67
CA VAL A 51 -43.60 -90.58 45.80
C VAL A 51 -45.08 -90.50 45.37
N ASP A 52 -45.44 -89.55 44.50
CA ASP A 52 -46.79 -89.48 43.90
C ASP A 52 -47.09 -90.70 43.01
N GLU A 53 -46.09 -91.25 42.30
CA GLU A 53 -46.26 -92.47 41.52
C GLU A 53 -46.54 -93.69 42.42
N GLU A 54 -45.84 -93.81 43.55
CA GLU A 54 -46.07 -94.85 44.56
C GLU A 54 -47.45 -94.72 45.20
N ARG A 55 -47.87 -93.50 45.53
CA ARG A 55 -49.24 -93.20 45.99
C ARG A 55 -50.28 -93.66 44.96
N GLY A 56 -50.04 -93.41 43.67
CA GLY A 56 -50.92 -93.85 42.58
C GLY A 56 -51.04 -95.38 42.50
N LYS A 57 -49.94 -96.11 42.75
CA LYS A 57 -49.95 -97.58 42.83
C LYS A 57 -50.77 -98.07 44.03
N LEU A 58 -50.58 -97.48 45.21
CA LEU A 58 -51.37 -97.82 46.40
C LEU A 58 -52.86 -97.48 46.23
N ASP A 59 -53.20 -96.41 45.52
CA ASP A 59 -54.60 -96.05 45.24
C ASP A 59 -55.27 -97.08 44.32
N SER A 60 -54.53 -97.56 43.31
CA SER A 60 -54.99 -98.63 42.43
C SER A 60 -55.18 -99.96 43.18
N GLN A 61 -54.29 -100.27 44.13
CA GLN A 61 -54.41 -101.45 45.01
C GLN A 61 -55.58 -101.32 45.98
N CYS A 62 -55.77 -100.17 46.63
CA CYS A 62 -56.92 -99.90 47.50
C CYS A 62 -58.23 -100.08 46.73
N LYS A 63 -58.29 -99.59 45.49
CA LYS A 63 -59.49 -99.70 44.64
C LYS A 63 -59.77 -101.14 44.25
N SER A 64 -58.74 -101.89 43.84
CA SER A 64 -58.84 -103.32 43.51
C SER A 64 -59.32 -104.15 44.71
N LEU A 65 -58.69 -103.95 45.88
CA LEU A 65 -59.06 -104.64 47.12
C LEU A 65 -60.48 -104.28 47.57
N SER A 66 -60.90 -103.02 47.44
CA SER A 66 -62.26 -102.59 47.80
C SER A 66 -63.30 -103.24 46.88
N LEU A 67 -63.04 -103.32 45.58
CA LEU A 67 -63.90 -104.01 44.60
C LEU A 67 -64.01 -105.51 44.90
N GLU A 68 -62.91 -106.17 45.28
CA GLU A 68 -62.94 -107.60 45.60
C GLU A 68 -63.67 -107.88 46.92
N ILE A 69 -63.51 -107.01 47.93
CA ILE A 69 -64.31 -107.10 49.18
C ILE A 69 -65.80 -106.90 48.89
N GLU A 70 -66.16 -105.96 48.01
CA GLU A 70 -67.55 -105.71 47.62
C GLU A 70 -68.14 -106.90 46.84
N ARG A 71 -67.34 -107.54 45.98
CA ARG A 71 -67.71 -108.78 45.30
C ARG A 71 -67.93 -109.94 46.27
N LEU A 72 -67.06 -110.09 47.27
CA LEU A 72 -67.21 -111.09 48.33
C LEU A 72 -68.42 -110.80 49.22
N LEU A 73 -68.74 -109.54 49.47
CA LEU A 73 -69.98 -109.14 50.16
C LEU A 73 -71.22 -109.56 49.38
N GLN A 74 -71.26 -109.29 48.08
CA GLN A 74 -72.38 -109.70 47.22
C GLN A 74 -72.52 -111.24 47.19
N LEU A 75 -71.41 -111.96 47.05
CA LEU A 75 -71.40 -113.42 47.05
C LEU A 75 -71.87 -113.98 48.41
N ASN A 76 -71.45 -113.37 49.51
CA ASN A 76 -71.87 -113.76 50.86
C ASN A 76 -73.36 -113.46 51.10
N GLU A 77 -73.88 -112.33 50.59
CA GLU A 77 -75.32 -112.01 50.64
C GLU A 77 -76.15 -112.96 49.77
N GLU A 78 -75.66 -113.36 48.60
CA GLU A 78 -76.30 -114.37 47.75
C GLU A 78 -76.34 -115.73 48.45
N MET A 79 -75.26 -116.16 49.09
CA MET A 79 -75.20 -117.42 49.82
C MET A 79 -76.04 -117.38 51.12
N GLU A 80 -76.09 -116.25 51.83
CA GLU A 80 -77.00 -116.08 52.98
C GLU A 80 -78.48 -116.05 52.53
N LYS A 81 -78.80 -115.51 51.35
CA LYS A 81 -80.13 -115.66 50.74
C LYS A 81 -80.41 -117.12 50.40
N GLU A 82 -79.47 -117.84 49.81
CA GLU A 82 -79.62 -119.26 49.46
C GLU A 82 -79.86 -120.13 50.72
N LYS A 83 -79.13 -119.84 51.80
CA LYS A 83 -79.34 -120.39 53.14
C LYS A 83 -80.72 -120.02 53.71
N ALA A 84 -81.18 -118.77 53.58
CA ALA A 84 -82.52 -118.36 54.00
C ALA A 84 -83.63 -119.03 53.17
N THR A 85 -83.37 -119.31 51.89
CA THR A 85 -84.32 -120.00 51.00
C THR A 85 -84.38 -121.50 51.31
N SER A 86 -83.26 -122.11 51.72
CA SER A 86 -83.20 -123.48 52.25
C SER A 86 -84.03 -123.65 53.55
N PHE A 87 -84.28 -122.55 54.28
CA PHE A 87 -85.08 -122.52 55.51
C PHE A 87 -86.59 -122.76 55.29
N LEU A 88 -87.07 -122.64 54.04
CA LEU A 88 -88.49 -122.80 53.71
C LEU A 88 -88.92 -124.26 53.45
N ASN A 89 -88.00 -125.18 53.17
CA ASN A 89 -88.33 -126.59 52.98
C ASN A 89 -88.17 -127.41 54.26
N ARG A 90 -89.30 -127.65 54.93
CA ARG A 90 -89.38 -128.65 56.01
C ARG A 90 -89.00 -130.03 55.48
N GLN A 91 -88.13 -130.69 56.25
CA GLN A 91 -87.71 -132.09 56.20
C GLN A 91 -86.60 -132.46 55.20
N GLY A 92 -85.39 -132.64 55.77
CA GLY A 92 -84.46 -133.68 55.32
C GLY A 92 -83.33 -133.26 54.40
N GLN A 93 -82.37 -132.46 54.89
CA GLN A 93 -80.97 -132.43 54.39
C GLN A 93 -80.09 -131.60 55.35
N GLN A 94 -79.75 -132.19 56.49
CA GLN A 94 -78.92 -131.56 57.54
C GLN A 94 -77.42 -131.49 57.15
N LYS A 95 -77.03 -132.12 56.03
CA LYS A 95 -75.65 -132.20 55.53
C LYS A 95 -75.28 -130.99 54.66
N ASP A 96 -76.20 -130.53 53.81
CA ASP A 96 -75.96 -129.44 52.86
C ASP A 96 -75.92 -128.06 53.55
N LYS A 97 -76.65 -127.90 54.67
CA LYS A 97 -76.60 -126.69 55.53
C LYS A 97 -75.23 -126.48 56.17
N ALA A 98 -74.59 -127.56 56.65
CA ALA A 98 -73.29 -127.47 57.32
C ALA A 98 -72.17 -127.10 56.33
N GLU A 99 -72.27 -127.54 55.08
CA GLU A 99 -71.32 -127.23 54.02
C GLU A 99 -71.45 -125.77 53.55
N LEU A 100 -72.67 -125.25 53.42
CA LEU A 100 -72.94 -123.82 53.18
C LEU A 100 -72.49 -122.93 54.35
N GLU A 101 -72.72 -123.33 55.61
CA GLU A 101 -72.24 -122.58 56.79
C GLU A 101 -70.70 -122.55 56.88
N ASP A 102 -70.02 -123.61 56.42
CA ASP A 102 -68.56 -123.65 56.36
C ASP A 102 -68.02 -122.75 55.22
N GLN A 103 -68.65 -122.78 54.04
CA GLN A 103 -68.29 -121.89 52.93
C GLN A 103 -68.52 -120.41 53.25
N ILE A 104 -69.64 -120.06 53.92
CA ILE A 104 -69.90 -118.70 54.41
C ILE A 104 -68.82 -118.28 55.42
N ARG A 105 -68.42 -119.18 56.32
CA ARG A 105 -67.34 -118.90 57.29
C ARG A 105 -66.00 -118.66 56.60
N VAL A 106 -65.63 -119.49 55.62
CA VAL A 106 -64.40 -119.33 54.84
C VAL A 106 -64.40 -118.00 54.07
N LEU A 107 -65.50 -117.66 53.40
CA LEU A 107 -65.62 -116.38 52.70
C LEU A 107 -65.61 -115.18 53.66
N THR A 108 -66.20 -115.33 54.84
CA THR A 108 -66.15 -114.29 55.89
C THR A 108 -64.72 -114.11 56.40
N ASP A 109 -63.99 -115.21 56.63
CA ASP A 109 -62.58 -115.17 57.06
C ASP A 109 -61.67 -114.54 55.99
N GLU A 110 -61.85 -114.92 54.72
CA GLU A 110 -61.14 -114.32 53.58
C GLU A 110 -61.47 -112.83 53.42
N LYS A 111 -62.73 -112.45 53.58
CA LYS A 111 -63.16 -111.06 53.60
C LYS A 111 -62.46 -110.29 54.72
N THR A 112 -62.44 -110.80 55.96
CA THR A 112 -61.75 -110.12 57.07
C THR A 112 -60.25 -109.98 56.81
N LYS A 113 -59.58 -110.98 56.21
CA LYS A 113 -58.16 -110.87 55.83
C LYS A 113 -57.93 -109.79 54.77
N LEU A 114 -58.82 -109.68 53.79
CA LEU A 114 -58.75 -108.62 52.78
C LEU A 114 -59.07 -107.25 53.37
N GLU A 115 -60.01 -107.16 54.32
CA GLU A 115 -60.31 -105.93 55.08
C GLU A 115 -59.12 -105.48 55.93
N ASP A 116 -58.42 -106.40 56.60
CA ASP A 116 -57.19 -106.11 57.35
C ASP A 116 -56.07 -105.64 56.41
N THR A 117 -55.91 -106.31 55.26
CA THR A 117 -54.93 -105.92 54.23
C THR A 117 -55.26 -104.55 53.66
N LEU A 118 -56.52 -104.27 53.32
CA LEU A 118 -56.98 -102.97 52.87
C LEU A 118 -56.74 -101.88 53.93
N THR A 119 -56.91 -102.21 55.21
CA THR A 119 -56.63 -101.28 56.31
C THR A 119 -55.14 -100.98 56.42
N SER A 120 -54.27 -101.98 56.23
CA SER A 120 -52.81 -101.80 56.17
C SER A 120 -52.39 -100.93 54.97
N VAL A 121 -52.89 -101.23 53.77
CA VAL A 121 -52.58 -100.45 52.55
C VAL A 121 -53.12 -99.03 52.64
N LYS A 122 -54.31 -98.82 53.25
CA LYS A 122 -54.84 -97.47 53.52
C LYS A 122 -53.97 -96.69 54.51
N LYS A 123 -53.37 -97.37 55.49
CA LYS A 123 -52.43 -96.75 56.43
C LYS A 123 -51.14 -96.34 55.72
N GLU A 124 -50.53 -97.23 54.93
CA GLU A 124 -49.35 -96.91 54.12
C GLU A 124 -49.63 -95.75 53.15
N LYS A 125 -50.80 -95.74 52.51
CA LYS A 125 -51.24 -94.62 51.67
C LYS A 125 -51.35 -93.32 52.47
N SER A 126 -51.91 -93.36 53.69
CA SER A 126 -52.00 -92.19 54.57
C SER A 126 -50.64 -91.67 55.01
N ASP A 127 -49.67 -92.56 55.23
CA ASP A 127 -48.30 -92.19 55.58
C ASP A 127 -47.61 -91.51 54.38
N ILE A 128 -47.79 -92.05 53.16
CA ILE A 128 -47.31 -91.41 51.91
C ILE A 128 -48.03 -90.08 51.64
N ASP A 129 -49.34 -89.98 51.88
CA ASP A 129 -50.10 -88.73 51.76
C ASP A 129 -49.51 -87.65 52.69
N SER A 130 -49.10 -88.01 53.92
CA SER A 130 -48.43 -87.10 54.85
C SER A 130 -47.03 -86.69 54.38
N GLU A 131 -46.28 -87.60 53.74
CA GLU A 131 -44.95 -87.32 53.19
C GLU A 131 -45.03 -86.38 51.98
N ILE A 132 -45.99 -86.60 51.08
CA ILE A 132 -46.32 -85.71 49.96
C ILE A 132 -46.72 -84.32 50.47
N GLN A 133 -47.50 -84.23 51.54
CA GLN A 133 -47.86 -82.94 52.13
C GLN A 133 -46.61 -82.19 52.63
N LYS A 134 -45.71 -82.86 53.37
CA LYS A 134 -44.46 -82.25 53.86
C LYS A 134 -43.54 -81.82 52.71
N LEU A 135 -43.42 -82.63 51.67
CA LEU A 135 -42.63 -82.29 50.48
C LEU A 135 -43.22 -81.09 49.73
N ASN A 136 -44.55 -81.00 49.62
CA ASN A 136 -45.22 -79.85 48.99
C ASN A 136 -45.05 -78.57 49.83
N GLU A 137 -45.14 -78.64 51.16
CA GLU A 137 -44.87 -77.51 52.06
C GLU A 137 -43.42 -77.04 51.90
N LYS A 138 -42.46 -77.97 51.89
CA LYS A 138 -41.05 -77.68 51.62
C LYS A 138 -40.83 -77.03 50.24
N LEU A 139 -41.48 -77.55 49.20
CA LEU A 139 -41.39 -77.00 47.84
C LEU A 139 -41.97 -75.59 47.75
N GLN A 140 -43.04 -75.30 48.50
CA GLN A 140 -43.62 -73.96 48.60
C GLN A 140 -42.68 -72.98 49.29
N GLU A 141 -42.05 -73.39 50.41
CA GLU A 141 -41.06 -72.57 51.10
C GLU A 141 -39.83 -72.29 50.22
N GLU A 142 -39.28 -73.31 49.56
CA GLU A 142 -38.14 -73.15 48.65
C GLU A 142 -38.49 -72.31 47.42
N SER A 143 -39.72 -72.44 46.88
CA SER A 143 -40.19 -71.61 45.77
C SER A 143 -40.40 -70.14 46.20
N TYR A 144 -40.82 -69.91 47.43
CA TYR A 144 -40.96 -68.56 48.00
C TYR A 144 -39.58 -67.92 48.23
N LEU A 145 -38.62 -68.66 48.82
CA LEU A 145 -37.24 -68.18 48.96
C LEU A 145 -36.59 -67.87 47.60
N ARG A 146 -36.86 -68.70 46.58
CA ARG A 146 -36.40 -68.45 45.20
C ARG A 146 -36.95 -67.15 44.65
N LEU A 147 -38.23 -66.87 44.84
CA LEU A 147 -38.86 -65.63 44.38
C LEU A 147 -38.28 -64.39 45.10
N VAL A 148 -38.01 -64.50 46.41
CA VAL A 148 -37.38 -63.42 47.19
C VAL A 148 -35.95 -63.16 46.70
N LEU A 149 -35.16 -64.21 46.49
CA LEU A 149 -33.79 -64.08 45.96
C LEU A 149 -33.77 -63.59 44.50
N GLU A 150 -34.73 -64.00 43.66
CA GLU A 150 -34.88 -63.48 42.29
C GLU A 150 -35.19 -61.97 42.30
N ASN A 151 -36.03 -61.51 43.22
CA ASN A 151 -36.30 -60.08 43.39
C ASN A 151 -35.07 -59.31 43.92
N GLU A 152 -34.35 -59.83 44.91
CA GLU A 152 -33.12 -59.20 45.41
C GLU A 152 -32.03 -59.12 44.32
N VAL A 153 -31.86 -60.19 43.52
CA VAL A 153 -30.94 -60.18 42.37
C VAL A 153 -31.42 -59.19 41.30
N SER A 154 -32.73 -59.07 41.06
CA SER A 154 -33.28 -58.10 40.11
C SER A 154 -33.07 -56.65 40.56
N GLU A 155 -33.32 -56.33 41.83
CA GLU A 155 -33.10 -54.97 42.38
C GLU A 155 -31.62 -54.59 42.35
N ILE A 156 -30.71 -55.51 42.72
CA ILE A 156 -29.27 -55.28 42.65
C ILE A 156 -28.81 -55.16 41.19
N THR A 157 -29.40 -55.90 40.25
CA THR A 157 -29.08 -55.82 38.81
C THR A 157 -29.58 -54.51 38.20
N GLU A 158 -30.73 -53.98 38.61
CA GLU A 158 -31.20 -52.65 38.21
C GLU A 158 -30.30 -51.54 38.77
N LEU A 159 -29.90 -51.62 40.04
CA LEU A 159 -28.95 -50.68 40.63
C LEU A 159 -27.58 -50.73 39.93
N PHE A 160 -27.06 -51.93 39.64
CA PHE A 160 -25.80 -52.10 38.91
C PHE A 160 -25.87 -51.58 37.47
N ASN A 161 -26.98 -51.79 36.75
CA ASN A 161 -27.15 -51.24 35.40
C ASN A 161 -27.35 -49.73 35.40
N LYS A 162 -27.98 -49.18 36.44
CA LYS A 162 -28.12 -47.73 36.63
C LYS A 162 -26.78 -47.07 36.95
N GLU A 163 -25.98 -47.63 37.86
CA GLU A 163 -24.62 -47.17 38.15
C GLU A 163 -23.71 -47.33 36.94
N LYS A 164 -23.82 -48.41 36.15
CA LYS A 164 -23.04 -48.60 34.92
C LYS A 164 -23.44 -47.62 33.81
N SER A 165 -24.71 -47.21 33.75
CA SER A 165 -25.19 -46.15 32.85
C SER A 165 -24.68 -44.78 33.28
N GLU A 166 -24.77 -44.45 34.58
CA GLU A 166 -24.25 -43.20 35.16
C GLU A 166 -22.72 -43.13 35.06
N GLN A 167 -22.02 -44.27 35.17
CA GLN A 167 -20.57 -44.39 34.97
C GLN A 167 -20.19 -44.26 33.48
N ALA A 168 -21.01 -44.74 32.54
CA ALA A 168 -20.78 -44.58 31.10
C ALA A 168 -21.06 -43.14 30.60
N ASP A 169 -22.06 -42.48 31.17
CA ASP A 169 -22.34 -41.06 30.90
C ASP A 169 -21.30 -40.16 31.58
N SER A 170 -20.86 -40.51 32.80
CA SER A 170 -19.72 -39.86 33.46
C SER A 170 -18.41 -40.11 32.71
N LEU A 171 -18.19 -41.27 32.09
CA LEU A 171 -17.00 -41.54 31.26
C LEU A 171 -17.00 -40.69 29.98
N LYS A 172 -18.15 -40.52 29.31
CA LYS A 172 -18.28 -39.62 28.15
C LYS A 172 -18.12 -38.15 28.53
N GLU A 173 -18.64 -37.75 29.69
CA GLU A 173 -18.46 -36.42 30.26
C GLU A 173 -17.00 -36.18 30.67
N ILE A 174 -16.33 -37.19 31.25
CA ILE A 174 -14.91 -37.18 31.60
C ILE A 174 -14.03 -37.18 30.35
N GLU A 175 -14.39 -37.84 29.26
CA GLU A 175 -13.62 -37.81 28.01
C GLU A 175 -13.75 -36.46 27.30
N ARG A 176 -14.94 -35.85 27.35
CA ARG A 176 -15.16 -34.47 26.87
C ARG A 176 -14.45 -33.45 27.75
N LEU A 177 -14.54 -33.60 29.08
CA LEU A 177 -13.83 -32.79 30.06
C LEU A 177 -12.32 -33.05 30.06
N LYS A 178 -11.82 -34.22 29.64
CA LYS A 178 -10.36 -34.46 29.47
C LYS A 178 -9.81 -33.70 28.28
N VAL A 179 -10.55 -33.60 27.17
CA VAL A 179 -10.17 -32.75 26.03
C VAL A 179 -10.28 -31.28 26.41
N GLU A 180 -11.34 -30.88 27.11
CA GLU A 180 -11.48 -29.51 27.64
C GLU A 180 -10.40 -29.20 28.70
N VAL A 181 -10.03 -30.14 29.56
CA VAL A 181 -8.97 -29.99 30.57
C VAL A 181 -7.61 -29.99 29.91
N GLU A 182 -7.30 -30.79 28.89
CA GLU A 182 -6.04 -30.70 28.15
C GLU A 182 -5.93 -29.35 27.40
N GLU A 183 -7.00 -28.88 26.77
CA GLU A 183 -7.03 -27.55 26.14
C GLU A 183 -6.94 -26.41 27.17
N THR A 184 -7.53 -26.59 28.36
CA THR A 184 -7.50 -25.60 29.43
C THR A 184 -6.20 -25.66 30.24
N GLU A 185 -5.54 -26.81 30.36
CA GLU A 185 -4.21 -27.00 30.95
C GLU A 185 -3.13 -26.43 30.03
N THR A 186 -3.29 -26.58 28.71
CA THR A 186 -2.42 -25.92 27.73
C THR A 186 -2.58 -24.40 27.80
N LYS A 187 -3.82 -23.89 27.84
CA LYS A 187 -4.10 -22.45 28.06
C LYS A 187 -3.69 -21.98 29.46
N PHE A 188 -3.75 -22.82 30.49
CA PHE A 188 -3.37 -22.48 31.85
C PHE A 188 -1.85 -22.46 32.02
N GLU A 189 -1.09 -23.31 31.32
CA GLU A 189 0.37 -23.21 31.28
C GLU A 189 0.85 -22.05 30.39
N GLU A 190 0.15 -21.73 29.30
CA GLU A 190 0.38 -20.48 28.54
C GLU A 190 0.08 -19.25 29.41
N LEU A 191 -1.04 -19.23 30.14
CA LEU A 191 -1.40 -18.15 31.07
C LEU A 191 -0.50 -18.11 32.31
N LYS A 192 0.07 -19.24 32.77
CA LYS A 192 1.06 -19.26 33.86
C LYS A 192 2.36 -18.62 33.39
N VAL A 193 2.83 -18.96 32.19
CA VAL A 193 4.01 -18.37 31.56
C VAL A 193 3.79 -16.87 31.35
N GLU A 194 2.62 -16.47 30.85
CA GLU A 194 2.23 -15.06 30.73
C GLU A 194 2.08 -14.36 32.08
N LEU A 195 1.63 -15.04 33.14
CA LEU A 195 1.50 -14.48 34.49
C LEU A 195 2.85 -14.36 35.21
N THR A 196 3.80 -15.28 34.99
CA THR A 196 5.20 -15.13 35.44
C THR A 196 5.91 -14.02 34.68
N ASN A 197 5.75 -13.95 33.35
CA ASN A 197 6.30 -12.85 32.56
C ASN A 197 5.66 -11.50 32.95
N SER A 198 4.34 -11.45 33.18
CA SER A 198 3.65 -10.23 33.62
C SER A 198 4.00 -9.84 35.06
N LYS A 199 4.35 -10.79 35.94
CA LYS A 199 4.85 -10.49 37.30
C LYS A 199 6.30 -9.98 37.28
N GLU A 200 7.16 -10.57 36.45
CA GLU A 200 8.53 -10.06 36.24
C GLU A 200 8.53 -8.70 35.52
N GLU A 201 7.57 -8.48 34.60
CA GLU A 201 7.32 -7.18 33.98
C GLU A 201 6.71 -6.18 34.98
N LEU A 202 5.83 -6.58 35.91
CA LEU A 202 5.30 -5.70 36.95
C LEU A 202 6.36 -5.30 37.98
N ASP A 203 7.26 -6.20 38.38
CA ASP A 203 8.38 -5.89 39.28
C ASP A 203 9.45 -5.02 38.57
N SER A 204 9.65 -5.21 37.26
CA SER A 204 10.46 -4.34 36.39
C SER A 204 9.80 -2.96 36.19
N VAL A 205 8.48 -2.90 35.98
CA VAL A 205 7.71 -1.67 35.80
C VAL A 205 7.63 -0.87 37.11
N ALA A 206 7.55 -1.51 38.28
CA ALA A 206 7.62 -0.84 39.58
C ALA A 206 9.00 -0.21 39.83
N GLY A 207 10.10 -0.87 39.45
CA GLY A 207 11.45 -0.28 39.49
C GLY A 207 11.69 0.81 38.43
N ASN A 208 11.04 0.69 37.26
CA ASN A 208 11.05 1.69 36.20
C ASN A 208 10.18 2.91 36.51
N LEU A 209 9.15 2.78 37.36
CA LEU A 209 8.29 3.89 37.79
C LEU A 209 9.06 4.86 38.71
N ASP A 210 9.82 4.35 39.69
CA ASP A 210 10.68 5.16 40.58
C ASP A 210 11.83 5.87 39.83
N THR A 211 12.34 5.26 38.76
CA THR A 211 13.35 5.89 37.88
C THR A 211 12.72 6.87 36.91
N LYS A 212 11.51 6.61 36.39
CA LYS A 212 10.78 7.53 35.53
C LYS A 212 10.24 8.75 36.27
N GLU A 213 9.86 8.64 37.54
CA GLU A 213 9.49 9.80 38.38
C GLU A 213 10.71 10.72 38.66
N ASN A 214 11.91 10.14 38.84
CA ASN A 214 13.16 10.92 38.93
C ASN A 214 13.61 11.52 37.60
N GLU A 215 13.34 10.86 36.47
CA GLU A 215 13.58 11.42 35.14
C GLU A 215 12.56 12.50 34.78
N LEU A 216 11.30 12.37 35.21
CA LEU A 216 10.24 13.36 35.02
C LEU A 216 10.59 14.67 35.74
N GLY A 217 11.11 14.61 36.97
CA GLY A 217 11.58 15.82 37.68
C GLY A 217 12.74 16.54 36.98
N LYS A 218 13.65 15.79 36.31
CA LYS A 218 14.73 16.40 35.49
C LYS A 218 14.22 16.97 34.17
N VAL A 219 13.20 16.34 33.58
CA VAL A 219 12.57 16.82 32.35
C VAL A 219 11.72 18.06 32.64
N GLU A 220 11.07 18.16 33.79
CA GLU A 220 10.35 19.37 34.23
C GLU A 220 11.31 20.55 34.46
N GLU A 221 12.47 20.31 35.07
CA GLU A 221 13.52 21.34 35.25
C GLU A 221 14.14 21.80 33.90
N LEU A 222 14.34 20.86 32.96
CA LEU A 222 14.78 21.18 31.59
C LEU A 222 13.70 21.87 30.76
N LEU A 223 12.42 21.53 30.98
CA LEU A 223 11.28 22.16 30.32
C LEU A 223 11.14 23.61 30.78
N GLU A 224 11.26 23.87 32.09
CA GLU A 224 11.22 25.23 32.64
C GLU A 224 12.38 26.09 32.10
N LYS A 225 13.59 25.52 32.00
CA LYS A 225 14.74 26.18 31.38
C LYS A 225 14.54 26.47 29.89
N SER A 226 13.99 25.50 29.15
CA SER A 226 13.69 25.66 27.72
C SER A 226 12.54 26.66 27.49
N GLN A 227 11.59 26.76 28.41
CA GLN A 227 10.54 27.78 28.41
C GLN A 227 11.14 29.19 28.55
N THR A 228 12.09 29.38 29.47
CA THR A 228 12.79 30.67 29.61
C THR A 228 13.64 31.03 28.40
N GLU A 229 14.32 30.06 27.78
CA GLU A 229 15.09 30.29 26.54
C GLU A 229 14.17 30.61 25.35
N LYS A 230 12.99 30.01 25.30
CA LYS A 230 11.94 30.34 24.33
C LYS A 230 11.42 31.77 24.52
N GLU A 231 11.12 32.19 25.75
CA GLU A 231 10.69 33.56 26.05
C GLU A 231 11.77 34.61 25.74
N GLU A 232 13.05 34.25 25.87
CA GLU A 232 14.16 35.10 25.43
C GLU A 232 14.27 35.18 23.90
N MET A 233 14.13 34.04 23.21
CA MET A 233 14.08 34.01 21.75
C MET A 233 12.88 34.77 21.17
N GLU A 234 11.70 34.66 21.77
CA GLU A 234 10.50 35.41 21.34
C GLU A 234 10.68 36.92 21.52
N ARG A 235 11.35 37.36 22.61
CA ARG A 235 11.73 38.77 22.80
C ARG A 235 12.74 39.24 21.75
N ASN A 236 13.72 38.41 21.41
CA ASN A 236 14.69 38.73 20.37
C ASN A 236 14.06 38.80 18.97
N ILE A 237 13.13 37.89 18.66
CA ILE A 237 12.36 37.91 17.40
C ILE A 237 11.55 39.21 17.30
N ALA A 238 10.82 39.60 18.35
CA ALA A 238 10.07 40.85 18.36
C ALA A 238 10.99 42.08 18.15
N SER A 239 12.18 42.08 18.75
CA SER A 239 13.19 43.13 18.52
C SER A 239 13.70 43.16 17.08
N TYR A 240 13.93 41.99 16.46
CA TYR A 240 14.37 41.92 15.06
C TYR A 240 13.27 42.30 14.08
N GLU A 241 12.01 41.96 14.36
CA GLU A 241 10.86 42.39 13.57
C GLU A 241 10.69 43.91 13.60
N GLU A 242 10.88 44.55 14.75
CA GLU A 242 10.87 46.01 14.88
C GLU A 242 12.02 46.67 14.10
N GLN A 243 13.23 46.09 14.17
CA GLN A 243 14.37 46.56 13.37
C GLN A 243 14.13 46.43 11.87
N LEU A 244 13.54 45.30 11.42
CA LEU A 244 13.17 45.09 10.03
C LEU A 244 12.11 46.07 9.56
N ALA A 245 11.08 46.34 10.37
CA ALA A 245 10.05 47.32 10.05
C ALA A 245 10.62 48.74 9.91
N ASN A 246 11.54 49.12 10.80
CA ASN A 246 12.23 50.42 10.72
C ASN A 246 13.13 50.52 9.48
N LEU A 247 13.83 49.44 9.13
CA LEU A 247 14.68 49.40 7.94
C LEU A 247 13.83 49.47 6.65
N GLN A 248 12.71 48.75 6.60
CA GLN A 248 11.75 48.81 5.49
C GLN A 248 11.16 50.22 5.33
N CYS A 249 10.72 50.85 6.42
CA CYS A 249 10.21 52.22 6.37
C CYS A 249 11.27 53.21 5.85
N THR A 250 12.52 53.06 6.29
CA THR A 250 13.64 53.90 5.82
C THR A 250 13.91 53.69 4.33
N MET A 251 13.90 52.45 3.86
CA MET A 251 14.08 52.12 2.44
C MET A 251 12.93 52.66 1.59
N GLU A 252 11.68 52.56 2.06
CA GLU A 252 10.51 53.11 1.36
C GLU A 252 10.55 54.64 1.25
N GLN A 253 11.03 55.34 2.30
CA GLN A 253 11.27 56.77 2.26
C GLN A 253 12.38 57.15 1.26
N GLN A 254 13.47 56.38 1.22
CA GLN A 254 14.56 56.60 0.26
C GLN A 254 14.11 56.36 -1.19
N VAL A 255 13.36 55.28 -1.45
CA VAL A 255 12.78 54.98 -2.77
C VAL A 255 11.79 56.07 -3.18
N SER A 256 10.98 56.59 -2.26
CA SER A 256 10.05 57.67 -2.53
C SER A 256 10.77 58.98 -2.86
N SER A 257 11.84 59.30 -2.15
CA SER A 257 12.71 60.45 -2.44
C SER A 257 13.37 60.33 -3.82
N LEU A 258 13.91 59.17 -4.15
CA LEU A 258 14.53 58.91 -5.46
C LEU A 258 13.51 58.99 -6.60
N ARG A 259 12.29 58.45 -6.40
CA ARG A 259 11.20 58.58 -7.37
C ARG A 259 10.81 60.04 -7.61
N PHE A 260 10.75 60.85 -6.55
CA PHE A 260 10.47 62.27 -6.67
C PHE A 260 11.58 63.02 -7.43
N GLN A 261 12.85 62.72 -7.14
CA GLN A 261 13.99 63.28 -7.86
C GLN A 261 13.96 62.91 -9.34
N LEU A 262 13.76 61.62 -9.67
CA LEU A 262 13.64 61.16 -11.05
C LEU A 262 12.48 61.83 -11.79
N SER A 263 11.33 61.99 -11.12
CA SER A 263 10.17 62.65 -11.72
C SER A 263 10.42 64.14 -11.96
N SER A 264 11.13 64.81 -11.06
CA SER A 264 11.55 66.21 -11.24
C SER A 264 12.54 66.37 -12.38
N GLU A 265 13.42 65.39 -12.57
CA GLU A 265 14.44 65.43 -13.62
C GLU A 265 13.85 65.09 -14.99
N ALA A 266 12.90 64.15 -15.05
CA ALA A 266 12.09 63.87 -16.23
C ALA A 266 11.31 65.12 -16.71
N LEU A 267 10.69 65.86 -15.78
CA LEU A 267 9.98 67.11 -16.11
C LEU A 267 10.91 68.18 -16.71
N LYS A 268 12.16 68.29 -16.21
CA LYS A 268 13.15 69.21 -16.78
C LYS A 268 13.50 68.83 -18.22
N TYR A 269 13.73 67.55 -18.47
CA TYR A 269 14.04 67.08 -19.83
C TYR A 269 12.85 67.22 -20.78
N ASP A 270 11.62 67.02 -20.32
CA ASP A 270 10.42 67.28 -21.14
C ASP A 270 10.29 68.76 -21.52
N GLU A 271 10.64 69.67 -20.62
CA GLU A 271 10.63 71.12 -20.86
C GLU A 271 11.76 71.55 -21.82
N GLU A 272 12.95 70.95 -21.70
CA GLU A 272 14.05 71.12 -22.66
C GLU A 272 13.68 70.58 -24.06
N ILE A 273 13.04 69.40 -24.15
CA ILE A 273 12.57 68.83 -25.41
C ILE A 273 11.53 69.76 -26.06
N LYS A 274 10.62 70.33 -25.27
CA LYS A 274 9.64 71.30 -25.79
C LYS A 274 10.32 72.55 -26.35
N THR A 275 11.29 73.09 -25.63
CA THR A 275 12.07 74.26 -26.07
C THR A 275 12.83 73.96 -27.37
N LEU A 276 13.49 72.81 -27.46
CA LEU A 276 14.19 72.36 -28.68
C LEU A 276 13.22 72.13 -29.85
N SER A 277 11.98 71.70 -29.57
CA SER A 277 10.94 71.56 -30.59
C SER A 277 10.45 72.92 -31.12
N GLU A 278 10.35 73.93 -30.26
CA GLU A 278 10.02 75.31 -30.65
C GLU A 278 11.15 75.94 -31.48
N GLU A 279 12.41 75.77 -31.06
CA GLU A 279 13.59 76.20 -31.83
C GLU A 279 13.66 75.51 -33.21
N LYS A 280 13.28 74.24 -33.29
CA LYS A 280 13.20 73.50 -34.56
C LYS A 280 12.13 74.08 -35.49
N GLN A 281 10.98 74.50 -34.97
CA GLN A 281 9.95 75.17 -35.78
C GLN A 281 10.42 76.54 -36.28
N GLU A 282 11.14 77.29 -35.45
CA GLU A 282 11.72 78.57 -35.83
C GLU A 282 12.81 78.42 -36.91
N ALA A 283 13.65 77.38 -36.81
CA ALA A 283 14.63 77.03 -37.82
C ALA A 283 13.99 76.61 -39.15
N MET A 284 12.83 75.93 -39.12
CA MET A 284 12.05 75.63 -40.34
C MET A 284 11.50 76.90 -40.98
N SER A 285 10.96 77.85 -40.21
CA SER A 285 10.48 79.14 -40.74
C SER A 285 11.62 79.97 -41.36
N LEU A 286 12.82 79.94 -40.76
CA LEU A 286 13.99 80.59 -41.32
C LEU A 286 14.45 79.92 -42.63
N ARG A 287 14.34 78.60 -42.75
CA ARG A 287 14.63 77.86 -43.99
C ARG A 287 13.69 78.27 -45.12
N ASP A 288 12.39 78.40 -44.84
CA ASP A 288 11.40 78.83 -45.83
C ASP A 288 11.69 80.26 -46.32
N LYS A 289 12.07 81.17 -45.40
CA LYS A 289 12.52 82.53 -45.76
C LYS A 289 13.82 82.55 -46.58
N ILE A 290 14.75 81.64 -46.31
CA ILE A 290 15.97 81.50 -47.12
C ILE A 290 15.60 81.08 -48.54
N GLN A 291 14.68 80.12 -48.70
CA GLN A 291 14.23 79.68 -50.02
C GLN A 291 13.50 80.80 -50.80
N GLU A 292 12.63 81.58 -50.13
CA GLU A 292 11.99 82.75 -50.75
C GLU A 292 13.02 83.82 -51.16
N ASN A 293 14.06 84.03 -50.36
CA ASN A 293 15.17 84.92 -50.71
C ASN A 293 16.01 84.38 -51.87
N GLU A 294 16.25 83.07 -51.98
CA GLU A 294 16.96 82.45 -53.10
C GLU A 294 16.19 82.61 -54.42
N GLU A 295 14.86 82.47 -54.39
CA GLU A 295 13.99 82.75 -55.54
C GLU A 295 14.05 84.22 -55.95
N THR A 296 14.05 85.13 -54.97
CA THR A 296 14.19 86.58 -55.20
C THR A 296 15.57 86.95 -55.78
N ILE A 297 16.64 86.32 -55.29
CA ILE A 297 18.00 86.48 -55.83
C ILE A 297 18.04 86.01 -57.28
N THR A 298 17.44 84.87 -57.59
CA THR A 298 17.37 84.33 -58.96
C THR A 298 16.61 85.28 -59.90
N GLU A 299 15.51 85.89 -59.43
CA GLU A 299 14.78 86.91 -60.20
C GLU A 299 15.63 88.17 -60.42
N LEU A 300 16.35 88.63 -59.40
CA LEU A 300 17.27 89.77 -59.50
C LEU A 300 18.44 89.48 -60.43
N GLU A 301 19.02 88.28 -60.41
CA GLU A 301 20.08 87.85 -61.33
C GLU A 301 19.61 87.84 -62.79
N ASN A 302 18.37 87.39 -63.05
CA ASN A 302 17.76 87.45 -64.38
C ASN A 302 17.55 88.91 -64.83
N LYS A 303 17.04 89.78 -63.95
CA LYS A 303 16.92 91.23 -64.24
C LYS A 303 18.30 91.88 -64.49
N LEU A 304 19.33 91.45 -63.77
CA LEU A 304 20.70 91.95 -63.93
C LEU A 304 21.29 91.49 -65.27
N LYS A 305 20.94 90.28 -65.73
CA LYS A 305 21.32 89.76 -67.05
C LYS A 305 20.66 90.56 -68.19
N GLU A 306 19.36 90.82 -68.11
CA GLU A 306 18.64 91.67 -69.07
C GLU A 306 19.21 93.10 -69.10
N ARG A 307 19.47 93.67 -67.91
CA ARG A 307 20.12 94.99 -67.79
C ARG A 307 21.51 94.99 -68.43
N ASN A 308 22.32 93.94 -68.22
CA ASN A 308 23.65 93.82 -68.79
C ASN A 308 23.61 93.72 -70.33
N GLU A 309 22.65 92.98 -70.91
CA GLU A 309 22.43 92.95 -72.37
C GLU A 309 22.04 94.33 -72.92
N THR A 310 21.22 95.07 -72.18
CA THR A 310 20.88 96.47 -72.48
C THR A 310 22.13 97.36 -72.45
N TRP A 311 22.96 97.24 -71.40
CA TRP A 311 24.23 97.95 -71.25
C TRP A 311 25.25 97.60 -72.34
N GLN A 312 25.33 96.36 -72.81
CA GLN A 312 26.22 96.00 -73.94
C GLN A 312 25.76 96.67 -75.25
N THR A 313 24.45 96.87 -75.40
CA THR A 313 23.85 97.56 -76.54
C THR A 313 24.12 99.07 -76.49
N GLU A 314 23.97 99.68 -75.31
CA GLU A 314 24.33 101.10 -75.07
C GLU A 314 25.85 101.34 -75.17
N LYS A 315 26.68 100.41 -74.68
CA LYS A 315 28.14 100.45 -74.80
C LYS A 315 28.60 100.43 -76.25
N LYS A 316 27.95 99.64 -77.14
CA LYS A 316 28.22 99.68 -78.59
C LYS A 316 27.85 101.02 -79.21
N LYS A 317 26.78 101.67 -78.71
CA LYS A 317 26.35 103.01 -79.13
C LYS A 317 27.36 104.08 -78.66
N LEU A 318 27.73 104.06 -77.38
CA LEU A 318 28.73 104.96 -76.79
C LEU A 318 30.13 104.75 -77.35
N ALA A 319 30.52 103.54 -77.76
CA ALA A 319 31.79 103.31 -78.46
C ALA A 319 31.84 103.97 -79.85
N SER A 320 30.69 104.12 -80.52
CA SER A 320 30.57 104.91 -81.75
C SER A 320 30.73 106.40 -81.45
N ASP A 321 30.11 106.89 -80.38
CA ASP A 321 30.15 108.30 -79.98
C ASP A 321 31.53 108.72 -79.42
N ILE A 322 32.22 107.82 -78.70
CA ILE A 322 33.59 108.01 -78.21
C ILE A 322 34.61 108.06 -79.38
N LYS A 323 34.32 107.40 -80.52
CA LYS A 323 35.15 107.55 -81.73
C LYS A 323 34.99 108.94 -82.35
N LEU A 324 33.82 109.56 -82.21
CA LEU A 324 33.54 110.94 -82.62
C LEU A 324 34.21 111.95 -81.67
N LEU A 325 34.09 111.74 -80.35
CA LEU A 325 34.60 112.63 -79.30
C LEU A 325 36.12 112.55 -79.06
N LYS A 326 36.78 111.43 -79.43
CA LYS A 326 38.26 111.32 -79.40
C LYS A 326 38.98 112.25 -80.37
N ASN A 327 38.30 112.75 -81.40
CA ASN A 327 38.86 113.79 -82.27
C ASN A 327 38.78 115.19 -81.65
N GLU A 328 37.91 115.41 -80.66
CA GLU A 328 37.69 116.71 -80.01
C GLU A 328 38.51 116.85 -78.69
N ILE A 329 38.77 115.75 -77.99
CA ILE A 329 39.55 115.72 -76.73
C ILE A 329 41.09 115.75 -76.95
N LYS A 330 41.56 116.08 -78.16
CA LYS A 330 42.99 116.40 -78.40
C LYS A 330 43.34 117.85 -78.08
N VAL A 331 42.35 118.70 -77.77
CA VAL A 331 42.54 120.16 -77.70
C VAL A 331 42.65 120.74 -76.29
N LEU A 332 42.22 120.06 -75.21
CA LEU A 332 42.15 120.73 -73.89
C LEU A 332 42.68 119.87 -72.73
N ASN A 333 44.00 119.65 -72.77
CA ASN A 333 44.81 119.42 -71.57
C ASN A 333 44.77 120.68 -70.69
N GLY A 334 44.26 120.57 -69.46
CA GLY A 334 44.13 121.69 -68.53
C GLY A 334 43.82 121.23 -67.11
N ASN A 335 44.72 120.39 -66.58
CA ASN A 335 45.03 120.15 -65.17
C ASN A 335 44.06 120.66 -64.07
N ILE A 336 43.61 119.70 -63.26
CA ILE A 336 43.82 119.66 -61.79
C ILE A 336 43.47 120.94 -61.05
N ASP A 337 42.27 121.01 -60.44
CA ASP A 337 42.05 121.78 -59.20
C ASP A 337 40.70 121.54 -58.47
N ALA A 338 40.12 120.33 -58.53
CA ALA A 338 38.85 120.06 -57.85
C ALA A 338 38.85 118.85 -56.88
N ASP A 339 40.02 118.23 -56.63
CA ASP A 339 40.20 117.16 -55.61
C ASP A 339 40.25 117.71 -54.16
N LYS A 340 39.70 118.89 -53.91
CA LYS A 340 39.74 119.56 -52.59
C LYS A 340 38.41 119.57 -51.83
N GLN A 341 37.32 119.01 -52.36
CA GLN A 341 36.02 119.01 -51.66
C GLN A 341 35.52 117.65 -51.14
N GLU A 342 36.20 116.53 -51.42
CA GLU A 342 35.78 115.20 -50.96
C GLU A 342 36.36 114.79 -49.58
N ILE A 343 37.39 115.50 -49.10
CA ILE A 343 38.08 115.19 -47.83
C ILE A 343 37.22 115.55 -46.59
N GLN A 344 36.26 116.47 -46.70
CA GLN A 344 35.42 116.89 -45.56
C GLN A 344 34.28 115.89 -45.23
N SER A 345 33.98 114.94 -46.12
CA SER A 345 32.91 113.93 -45.95
C SER A 345 33.38 112.73 -45.11
N ILE A 346 34.68 112.45 -45.10
CA ILE A 346 35.27 111.26 -44.48
C ILE A 346 35.50 111.45 -42.96
N GLU A 347 35.65 112.68 -42.48
CA GLU A 347 35.89 112.97 -41.05
C GLU A 347 34.66 112.70 -40.16
N ASN A 348 33.44 112.75 -40.69
CA ASN A 348 32.21 112.53 -39.91
C ASN A 348 31.87 111.04 -39.69
N THR A 349 32.41 110.13 -40.50
CA THR A 349 32.19 108.67 -40.36
C THR A 349 33.10 108.05 -39.29
N LEU A 350 34.18 108.75 -38.90
CA LEU A 350 35.16 108.26 -37.93
C LEU A 350 34.66 108.39 -36.45
N MET A 351 33.72 109.29 -36.17
CA MET A 351 33.27 109.54 -34.79
C MET A 351 32.23 108.52 -34.27
N LEU A 352 31.38 107.97 -35.14
CA LEU A 352 30.40 106.92 -34.79
C LEU A 352 31.05 105.54 -34.61
N SER A 353 32.20 105.30 -35.21
CA SER A 353 32.93 104.02 -35.12
C SER A 353 33.74 103.87 -33.82
N LYS A 354 34.12 104.97 -33.15
CA LYS A 354 34.84 104.92 -31.86
C LYS A 354 33.94 104.49 -30.68
N LYS A 355 32.64 104.77 -30.72
CA LYS A 355 31.70 104.45 -29.62
C LYS A 355 31.24 102.98 -29.59
N LYS A 356 31.33 102.25 -30.72
CA LYS A 356 31.09 100.80 -30.79
C LYS A 356 32.31 99.98 -30.30
N CYS A 357 33.52 100.53 -30.32
CA CYS A 357 34.74 99.82 -29.93
C CYS A 357 34.96 99.74 -28.41
N GLU A 358 34.39 100.66 -27.62
CA GLU A 358 34.50 100.63 -26.14
C GLU A 358 33.49 99.66 -25.49
N LYS A 359 32.34 99.40 -26.12
CA LYS A 359 31.31 98.48 -25.59
C LYS A 359 31.70 97.00 -25.72
N GLU A 360 32.53 96.66 -26.70
CA GLU A 360 33.05 95.28 -26.89
C GLU A 360 34.34 94.97 -26.10
N LYS A 361 35.06 95.99 -25.61
CA LYS A 361 36.20 95.76 -24.71
C LYS A 361 35.78 95.28 -23.30
N GLY A 362 34.57 95.65 -22.84
CA GLY A 362 34.01 95.19 -21.56
C GLY A 362 33.52 93.74 -21.57
N ARG A 363 32.80 93.32 -22.63
CA ARG A 363 32.30 91.93 -22.77
C ARG A 363 33.43 90.91 -22.91
N ASN A 364 34.54 91.28 -23.58
CA ASN A 364 35.70 90.40 -23.74
C ASN A 364 36.50 90.17 -22.44
N GLN A 365 36.41 91.07 -21.45
CA GLN A 365 37.03 90.87 -20.12
C GLN A 365 36.20 89.94 -19.22
N GLU A 366 34.88 89.95 -19.36
CA GLU A 366 33.96 89.08 -18.61
C GLU A 366 34.02 87.63 -19.11
N TYR A 367 34.03 87.42 -20.44
CA TYR A 367 34.22 86.08 -21.03
C TYR A 367 35.57 85.44 -20.68
N ARG A 368 36.64 86.24 -20.52
CA ARG A 368 37.96 85.72 -20.09
C ARG A 368 37.99 85.32 -18.61
N LYS A 369 37.13 85.88 -17.77
CA LYS A 369 37.01 85.54 -16.35
C LYS A 369 36.22 84.24 -16.16
N THR A 370 35.09 84.11 -16.85
CA THR A 370 34.27 82.88 -16.86
C THR A 370 35.00 81.68 -17.49
N ILE A 371 35.79 81.90 -18.55
CA ILE A 371 36.62 80.83 -19.15
C ILE A 371 37.75 80.38 -18.21
N LYS A 372 38.24 81.25 -17.31
CA LYS A 372 39.26 80.89 -16.32
C LYS A 372 38.66 80.09 -15.17
N GLU A 373 37.49 80.49 -14.68
CA GLU A 373 36.72 79.77 -13.65
C GLU A 373 36.29 78.38 -14.14
N ILE A 374 35.82 78.26 -15.39
CA ILE A 374 35.45 76.95 -15.98
C ILE A 374 36.67 76.04 -16.18
N ARG A 375 37.86 76.60 -16.48
CA ARG A 375 39.10 75.81 -16.61
C ARG A 375 39.65 75.36 -15.27
N GLU A 376 39.51 76.17 -14.22
CA GLU A 376 39.86 75.79 -12.84
C GLU A 376 38.88 74.73 -12.32
N GLN A 377 37.58 74.86 -12.56
CA GLN A 377 36.57 73.85 -12.22
C GLN A 377 36.79 72.52 -12.97
N LYS A 378 37.17 72.58 -14.25
CA LYS A 378 37.51 71.39 -15.05
C LYS A 378 38.76 70.70 -14.50
N SER A 379 39.80 71.45 -14.13
CA SER A 379 41.02 70.87 -13.55
C SER A 379 40.79 70.26 -12.17
N GLU A 380 39.87 70.81 -11.37
CA GLU A 380 39.51 70.27 -10.06
C GLU A 380 38.66 68.99 -10.21
N ASN A 381 37.70 69.00 -11.15
CA ASN A 381 36.89 67.84 -11.46
C ASN A 381 37.70 66.70 -12.11
N GLU A 382 38.71 66.99 -12.94
CA GLU A 382 39.63 65.98 -13.48
C GLU A 382 40.50 65.35 -12.38
N LYS A 383 40.88 66.11 -11.32
CA LYS A 383 41.58 65.55 -10.16
C LYS A 383 40.67 64.68 -9.30
N ILE A 384 39.44 65.10 -9.07
CA ILE A 384 38.44 64.32 -8.31
C ILE A 384 38.12 63.02 -9.06
N LEU A 385 37.91 63.08 -10.37
CA LEU A 385 37.67 61.90 -11.20
C LEU A 385 38.87 60.95 -11.26
N GLU A 386 40.10 61.45 -11.31
CA GLU A 386 41.29 60.57 -11.28
C GLU A 386 41.52 59.98 -9.87
N GLN A 387 41.13 60.70 -8.81
CA GLN A 387 41.14 60.18 -7.44
C GLN A 387 40.06 59.11 -7.22
N GLU A 388 38.82 59.34 -7.64
CA GLU A 388 37.73 58.36 -7.59
C GLU A 388 38.03 57.13 -8.44
N LYS A 389 38.66 57.31 -9.61
CA LYS A 389 39.14 56.21 -10.45
C LYS A 389 40.25 55.42 -9.75
N SER A 390 41.20 56.09 -9.09
CA SER A 390 42.24 55.42 -8.29
C SER A 390 41.66 54.65 -7.11
N GLU A 391 40.64 55.19 -6.44
CA GLU A 391 39.94 54.53 -5.33
C GLU A 391 39.14 53.32 -5.83
N LEU A 392 38.44 53.45 -6.96
CA LEU A 392 37.76 52.33 -7.63
C LEU A 392 38.72 51.24 -8.13
N GLU A 393 39.90 51.61 -8.63
CA GLU A 393 40.93 50.65 -9.04
C GLU A 393 41.51 49.89 -7.84
N GLU A 394 41.72 50.56 -6.70
CA GLU A 394 42.15 49.92 -5.46
C GLU A 394 41.03 49.05 -4.86
N ASP A 395 39.76 49.47 -4.95
CA ASP A 395 38.59 48.67 -4.53
C ASP A 395 38.40 47.44 -5.42
N ILE A 396 38.55 47.57 -6.74
CA ILE A 396 38.52 46.43 -7.67
C ILE A 396 39.66 45.46 -7.36
N LYS A 397 40.84 45.98 -7.00
CA LYS A 397 42.00 45.16 -6.62
C LYS A 397 41.77 44.48 -5.26
N GLN A 398 41.18 45.16 -4.28
CA GLN A 398 40.79 44.58 -3.00
C GLN A 398 39.70 43.52 -3.18
N LEU A 399 38.70 43.77 -4.02
CA LEU A 399 37.64 42.82 -4.35
C LEU A 399 38.18 41.62 -5.12
N LYS A 400 39.13 41.79 -6.05
CA LYS A 400 39.83 40.68 -6.71
C LYS A 400 40.67 39.87 -5.73
N ASN A 401 41.38 40.52 -4.81
CA ASN A 401 42.14 39.83 -3.77
C ASN A 401 41.22 39.11 -2.78
N LYS A 402 40.07 39.69 -2.45
CA LYS A 402 39.03 39.08 -1.61
C LYS A 402 38.34 37.92 -2.33
N LEU A 403 38.13 38.02 -3.64
CA LEU A 403 37.63 36.93 -4.47
C LEU A 403 38.67 35.80 -4.56
N ILE A 404 39.96 36.11 -4.73
CA ILE A 404 41.05 35.12 -4.70
C ILE A 404 41.16 34.47 -3.33
N SER A 405 41.05 35.24 -2.23
CA SER A 405 40.98 34.73 -0.86
C SER A 405 39.77 33.83 -0.67
N LEU A 406 38.57 34.25 -1.08
CA LEU A 406 37.35 33.43 -0.96
C LEU A 406 37.40 32.18 -1.84
N LEU A 407 38.06 32.23 -3.00
CA LEU A 407 38.30 31.05 -3.83
C LEU A 407 39.37 30.13 -3.23
N SER A 408 40.37 30.68 -2.53
CA SER A 408 41.34 29.92 -1.74
C SER A 408 40.67 29.29 -0.52
N ASP A 409 39.88 30.04 0.23
CA ASP A 409 39.10 29.57 1.38
C ASP A 409 38.06 28.53 0.94
N LYS A 410 37.43 28.72 -0.21
CA LYS A 410 36.56 27.69 -0.81
C LYS A 410 37.35 26.45 -1.19
N SER A 411 38.55 26.59 -1.76
CA SER A 411 39.44 25.45 -2.07
C SER A 411 39.91 24.75 -0.79
N GLU A 412 40.15 25.49 0.28
CA GLU A 412 40.63 25.00 1.56
C GLU A 412 39.50 24.36 2.36
N LEU A 413 38.27 24.91 2.31
CA LEU A 413 37.04 24.31 2.81
C LEU A 413 36.65 23.07 2.00
N TRP A 414 36.90 23.05 0.67
CA TRP A 414 36.77 21.84 -0.13
C TRP A 414 37.79 20.80 0.29
N LYS A 415 39.08 21.16 0.47
CA LYS A 415 40.10 20.26 1.01
C LYS A 415 39.74 19.75 2.41
N ARG A 416 39.19 20.61 3.27
CA ARG A 416 38.77 20.27 4.65
C ARG A 416 37.50 19.42 4.66
N SER A 417 36.59 19.65 3.73
CA SER A 417 35.43 18.80 3.48
C SER A 417 35.86 17.43 2.96
N THR A 418 36.79 17.37 2.00
CA THR A 418 37.37 16.13 1.50
C THR A 418 38.20 15.42 2.57
N GLN A 419 38.90 16.16 3.43
CA GLN A 419 39.64 15.63 4.58
C GLN A 419 38.69 15.12 5.67
N LEU A 420 37.58 15.82 5.95
CA LEU A 420 36.53 15.34 6.86
C LEU A 420 35.80 14.12 6.29
N GLU A 421 35.60 14.07 4.96
CA GLU A 421 35.09 12.89 4.27
C GLU A 421 36.10 11.73 4.34
N PHE A 422 37.40 12.03 4.28
CA PHE A 422 38.50 11.07 4.44
C PHE A 422 38.64 10.59 5.89
N ASP A 423 38.49 11.48 6.89
CA ASP A 423 38.55 11.21 8.33
C ASP A 423 37.30 10.44 8.80
N MET A 424 36.13 10.73 8.23
CA MET A 424 34.92 9.92 8.40
C MET A 424 35.07 8.53 7.76
N LYS A 425 35.72 8.44 6.58
CA LYS A 425 36.03 7.16 5.91
C LYS A 425 37.09 6.34 6.67
N THR A 426 38.06 6.97 7.33
CA THR A 426 39.10 6.30 8.15
C THR A 426 38.63 5.93 9.56
N ARG A 427 37.59 6.58 10.11
CA ARG A 427 36.95 6.11 11.36
C ARG A 427 36.01 4.92 11.16
N LEU A 428 35.55 4.70 9.93
CA LEU A 428 34.74 3.54 9.54
C LEU A 428 35.59 2.34 9.04
N SER A 429 36.92 2.45 9.07
CA SER A 429 37.84 1.44 8.51
C SER A 429 38.39 0.42 9.51
N GLU A 430 37.82 0.25 10.71
CA GLU A 430 38.22 -0.87 11.58
C GLU A 430 37.56 -2.21 11.23
N THR A 431 36.72 -2.29 10.19
CA THR A 431 36.22 -3.60 9.68
C THR A 431 35.98 -3.63 8.17
N TRP A 432 36.87 -3.15 7.30
CA TRP A 432 36.82 -3.53 5.87
C TRP A 432 38.21 -3.65 5.25
N VAL A 433 38.41 -4.74 4.50
CA VAL A 433 39.65 -5.19 3.84
C VAL A 433 40.18 -4.12 2.88
N GLU A 434 41.49 -3.85 2.93
CA GLU A 434 42.16 -2.86 2.06
C GLU A 434 42.16 -3.25 0.58
N ASP A 435 41.98 -2.26 -0.31
CA ASP A 435 41.91 -2.38 -1.78
C ASP A 435 43.12 -3.04 -2.46
N LYS A 436 44.25 -3.19 -1.76
CA LYS A 436 45.46 -3.81 -2.33
C LYS A 436 45.34 -5.33 -2.52
N ASP A 437 44.36 -5.97 -1.87
CA ASP A 437 44.17 -7.43 -1.90
C ASP A 437 43.05 -7.88 -2.85
N VAL A 438 42.33 -6.96 -3.51
CA VAL A 438 41.20 -7.30 -4.39
C VAL A 438 41.48 -6.85 -5.82
N LYS A 439 42.58 -7.35 -6.39
CA LYS A 439 42.84 -7.19 -7.83
C LYS A 439 41.92 -8.04 -8.69
N HIS A 440 41.24 -9.05 -8.12
CA HIS A 440 40.41 -9.99 -8.89
C HIS A 440 39.14 -10.39 -8.14
N CYS A 441 38.07 -10.64 -8.88
CA CYS A 441 36.81 -11.24 -8.41
C CYS A 441 37.05 -12.65 -7.81
N PRO A 442 36.74 -12.96 -6.54
CA PRO A 442 36.98 -14.30 -5.97
C PRO A 442 36.21 -15.44 -6.66
N GLN A 443 35.16 -15.10 -7.39
CA GLN A 443 34.26 -16.05 -8.04
C GLN A 443 34.47 -16.16 -9.56
N CYS A 444 35.20 -15.21 -10.15
CA CYS A 444 35.33 -15.09 -11.61
C CYS A 444 36.71 -14.59 -12.09
N ASN A 445 37.61 -14.27 -11.14
CA ASN A 445 39.00 -13.88 -11.28
C ASN A 445 39.32 -12.80 -12.33
N ILE A 446 38.42 -11.83 -12.53
CA ILE A 446 38.59 -10.70 -13.48
C ILE A 446 38.97 -9.42 -12.73
N GLU A 447 39.87 -8.63 -13.33
CA GLU A 447 40.42 -7.39 -12.81
C GLU A 447 39.42 -6.21 -12.82
N PHE A 448 39.39 -5.43 -11.74
CA PHE A 448 38.46 -4.32 -11.58
C PHE A 448 38.95 -3.06 -12.30
N THR A 449 38.17 -2.50 -13.23
CA THR A 449 38.44 -1.20 -13.87
C THR A 449 37.37 -0.15 -13.53
N LEU A 450 37.79 1.12 -13.51
CA LEU A 450 37.02 2.32 -13.10
C LEU A 450 35.67 2.52 -13.84
N PHE A 451 35.45 1.80 -14.95
CA PHE A 451 34.26 1.89 -15.80
C PHE A 451 33.14 0.87 -15.47
N LEU A 452 33.26 0.11 -14.38
CA LEU A 452 32.31 -0.94 -13.96
C LEU A 452 31.03 -0.40 -13.29
N ARG A 453 30.31 0.53 -13.94
CA ARG A 453 28.88 0.82 -13.67
C ARG A 453 27.93 -0.17 -14.38
N LYS A 454 28.45 -1.11 -15.18
CA LYS A 454 27.70 -1.93 -16.16
C LYS A 454 27.28 -3.34 -15.74
N ARG A 455 27.43 -3.80 -14.48
CA ARG A 455 26.96 -5.15 -14.08
C ARG A 455 25.88 -5.11 -12.99
N SER A 456 24.72 -5.66 -13.31
CA SER A 456 23.46 -5.71 -12.54
C SER A 456 23.58 -6.34 -11.15
N CYS A 457 24.67 -7.06 -10.87
CA CYS A 457 24.92 -7.76 -9.60
C CYS A 457 25.12 -6.83 -8.39
N HIS A 458 25.46 -5.54 -8.61
CA HIS A 458 25.70 -4.57 -7.52
C HIS A 458 24.52 -3.62 -7.25
N ALA A 459 23.46 -3.63 -8.07
CA ALA A 459 22.33 -2.71 -7.92
C ALA A 459 21.61 -2.94 -6.58
N THR A 460 21.30 -4.19 -6.24
CA THR A 460 20.63 -4.55 -4.97
C THR A 460 21.37 -4.05 -3.72
N LYS A 461 22.71 -4.14 -3.69
CA LYS A 461 23.50 -3.66 -2.54
C LYS A 461 23.54 -2.13 -2.46
N ARG A 462 23.74 -1.43 -3.58
CA ARG A 462 23.82 0.04 -3.61
C ARG A 462 22.47 0.70 -3.33
N VAL A 463 21.40 0.14 -3.89
CA VAL A 463 20.03 0.57 -3.64
C VAL A 463 19.68 0.33 -2.17
N GLY A 464 20.08 -0.80 -1.58
CA GLY A 464 19.89 -1.05 -0.14
C GLY A 464 20.55 0.00 0.76
N ILE A 465 21.79 0.41 0.46
CA ILE A 465 22.50 1.45 1.23
C ILE A 465 21.79 2.81 1.12
N LEU A 466 21.36 3.20 -0.08
CA LEU A 466 20.64 4.46 -0.29
C LEU A 466 19.30 4.46 0.46
N HIS A 467 18.53 3.37 0.36
CA HIS A 467 17.25 3.24 1.05
C HIS A 467 17.42 3.33 2.57
N ARG A 468 18.38 2.59 3.14
CA ARG A 468 18.67 2.63 4.57
C ARG A 468 18.99 4.05 5.05
N LEU A 469 19.87 4.77 4.35
CA LEU A 469 20.19 6.15 4.69
C LEU A 469 18.95 7.06 4.63
N CYS A 470 18.08 6.89 3.62
CA CYS A 470 16.83 7.65 3.54
C CYS A 470 15.90 7.33 4.71
N PHE A 471 15.76 6.05 5.09
CA PHE A 471 14.95 5.64 6.24
C PHE A 471 15.49 6.25 7.54
N GLU A 472 16.80 6.21 7.76
CA GLU A 472 17.47 6.83 8.92
C GLU A 472 17.21 8.34 8.98
N ARG A 473 17.30 9.04 7.84
CA ARG A 473 17.26 10.51 7.79
C ARG A 473 15.88 11.12 7.76
N PHE A 474 14.89 10.41 7.23
CA PHE A 474 13.57 10.97 6.96
C PHE A 474 12.41 10.17 7.53
N GLY A 475 12.65 8.96 8.06
CA GLY A 475 11.58 8.08 8.53
C GLY A 475 10.92 8.49 9.85
N ASP A 476 11.48 9.48 10.54
CA ASP A 476 10.80 10.24 11.60
C ASP A 476 9.50 10.88 11.05
N ARG A 477 9.54 11.40 9.83
CA ARG A 477 8.41 12.12 9.17
C ARG A 477 7.72 11.32 8.07
N VAL A 478 8.45 10.52 7.30
CA VAL A 478 7.92 9.80 6.14
C VAL A 478 7.30 8.48 6.58
N LYS A 479 5.99 8.33 6.36
CA LYS A 479 5.20 7.14 6.73
C LYS A 479 4.71 6.32 5.53
N TYR A 480 4.95 6.79 4.32
CA TYR A 480 4.67 6.05 3.09
C TYR A 480 5.93 6.07 2.22
N TRP A 481 6.45 4.88 1.92
CA TRP A 481 7.66 4.67 1.15
C TRP A 481 7.35 3.89 -0.12
N ILE A 482 7.90 4.35 -1.24
CA ILE A 482 7.91 3.65 -2.51
C ILE A 482 9.37 3.37 -2.84
N THR A 483 9.74 2.10 -3.04
CA THR A 483 11.13 1.74 -3.33
C THR A 483 11.52 2.05 -4.78
N LEU A 484 10.63 1.74 -5.71
CA LEU A 484 10.84 1.87 -7.15
C LEU A 484 9.55 2.39 -7.78
N ASN A 485 9.69 3.39 -8.65
CA ASN A 485 8.63 3.84 -9.53
C ASN A 485 8.76 3.09 -10.87
N GLU A 486 7.69 2.47 -11.34
CA GLU A 486 7.57 1.91 -12.69
C GLU A 486 8.77 1.03 -13.11
N PRO A 487 9.05 -0.06 -12.37
CA PRO A 487 10.20 -0.90 -12.67
C PRO A 487 10.11 -1.55 -14.06
N TRP A 488 8.92 -1.62 -14.66
CA TRP A 488 8.74 -2.05 -16.04
C TRP A 488 9.39 -1.06 -17.03
N GLU A 489 9.13 0.24 -16.88
CA GLU A 489 9.74 1.31 -17.69
C GLU A 489 11.26 1.41 -17.51
N VAL A 490 11.78 1.02 -16.33
CA VAL A 490 13.22 0.90 -16.10
C VAL A 490 13.81 -0.32 -16.83
N ALA A 491 13.16 -1.47 -16.75
CA ALA A 491 13.71 -2.73 -17.25
C ALA A 491 13.57 -2.91 -18.77
N ILE A 492 12.38 -2.68 -19.32
CA ILE A 492 12.07 -3.03 -20.72
C ILE A 492 12.65 -1.97 -21.68
N PRO A 493 12.25 -0.69 -21.61
CA PRO A 493 12.89 0.37 -22.40
C PRO A 493 14.39 0.53 -22.14
N GLY A 494 14.83 0.43 -20.88
CA GLY A 494 16.22 0.75 -20.49
C GLY A 494 17.25 -0.36 -20.75
N TYR A 495 16.88 -1.63 -20.54
CA TYR A 495 17.81 -2.78 -20.63
C TYR A 495 17.51 -3.76 -21.77
N CYS A 496 16.31 -3.72 -22.35
CA CYS A 496 15.96 -4.53 -23.51
C CYS A 496 16.01 -3.71 -24.80
N ARG A 497 15.20 -2.65 -24.89
CA ARG A 497 15.06 -1.86 -26.13
C ARG A 497 16.17 -0.82 -26.31
N GLY A 498 16.77 -0.36 -25.22
CA GLY A 498 17.77 0.70 -25.20
C GLY A 498 17.21 2.08 -25.58
N GLN A 499 15.92 2.30 -25.33
CA GLN A 499 15.21 3.55 -25.63
C GLN A 499 15.47 4.62 -24.56
N THR A 500 15.40 4.22 -23.29
CA THR A 500 15.66 5.10 -22.14
C THR A 500 17.00 4.76 -21.50
N ALA A 501 17.47 5.59 -20.57
CA ALA A 501 18.69 5.32 -19.83
C ALA A 501 18.61 3.95 -19.10
N PRO A 502 19.68 3.12 -19.12
CA PRO A 502 21.04 3.40 -19.58
C PRO A 502 21.30 3.18 -21.08
N GLY A 503 20.28 2.95 -21.90
CA GLY A 503 20.41 2.72 -23.35
C GLY A 503 21.00 1.35 -23.68
N HIS A 504 20.83 0.37 -22.78
CA HIS A 504 21.36 -0.98 -23.00
C HIS A 504 20.40 -1.79 -23.88
N LYS A 505 20.95 -2.45 -24.90
CA LYS A 505 20.17 -3.19 -25.89
C LYS A 505 20.52 -4.67 -25.84
N ASP A 506 19.86 -5.39 -24.93
CA ASP A 506 19.84 -6.86 -24.91
C ASP A 506 18.37 -7.32 -25.00
N LEU A 507 17.91 -7.48 -26.24
CA LEU A 507 16.53 -7.84 -26.55
C LEU A 507 16.11 -9.19 -25.97
N ALA A 508 17.07 -10.09 -25.78
CA ALA A 508 16.81 -11.49 -25.44
C ALA A 508 16.72 -11.71 -23.93
N ARG A 509 17.68 -11.19 -23.16
CA ARG A 509 17.82 -11.47 -21.72
C ARG A 509 17.82 -10.23 -20.85
N GLY A 510 18.07 -9.05 -21.43
CA GLY A 510 18.28 -7.80 -20.69
C GLY A 510 17.10 -7.44 -19.78
N ALA A 511 15.89 -7.47 -20.32
CA ALA A 511 14.66 -7.23 -19.55
C ALA A 511 14.52 -8.20 -18.36
N TYR A 512 14.59 -9.51 -18.60
CA TYR A 512 14.35 -10.50 -17.55
C TYR A 512 15.39 -10.46 -16.42
N ILE A 513 16.66 -10.20 -16.76
CA ILE A 513 17.72 -10.01 -15.77
C ILE A 513 17.47 -8.73 -14.96
N ALA A 514 17.07 -7.64 -15.61
CA ALA A 514 16.74 -6.39 -14.92
C ALA A 514 15.53 -6.56 -13.99
N VAL A 515 14.44 -7.15 -14.48
CA VAL A 515 13.23 -7.48 -13.72
C VAL A 515 13.57 -8.25 -12.44
N LYS A 516 14.27 -9.39 -12.55
CA LYS A 516 14.63 -10.19 -11.36
C LYS A 516 15.44 -9.36 -10.35
N ASN A 517 16.41 -8.59 -10.81
CA ASN A 517 17.26 -7.78 -9.93
C ASN A 517 16.49 -6.63 -9.26
N LEU A 518 15.56 -5.99 -9.96
CA LEU A 518 14.71 -4.92 -9.41
C LEU A 518 13.77 -5.48 -8.35
N ILE A 519 13.13 -6.64 -8.60
CA ILE A 519 12.28 -7.32 -7.61
C ILE A 519 13.09 -7.66 -6.35
N LEU A 520 14.27 -8.26 -6.50
CA LEU A 520 15.14 -8.57 -5.37
C LEU A 520 15.61 -7.32 -4.61
N SER A 521 15.80 -6.20 -5.32
CA SER A 521 16.21 -4.94 -4.72
C SER A 521 15.11 -4.32 -3.88
N HIS A 522 13.89 -4.32 -4.42
CA HIS A 522 12.69 -3.92 -3.70
C HIS A 522 12.49 -4.78 -2.45
N ALA A 523 12.51 -6.11 -2.59
CA ALA A 523 12.33 -7.01 -1.47
C ALA A 523 13.36 -6.78 -0.35
N LYS A 524 14.63 -6.59 -0.71
CA LYS A 524 15.68 -6.26 0.28
C LYS A 524 15.40 -4.95 1.00
N ALA A 525 15.01 -3.90 0.27
CA ALA A 525 14.69 -2.60 0.88
C ALA A 525 13.46 -2.70 1.80
N TRP A 526 12.44 -3.45 1.41
CA TRP A 526 11.27 -3.74 2.24
C TRP A 526 11.68 -4.45 3.53
N HIS A 527 12.48 -5.53 3.45
CA HIS A 527 12.95 -6.27 4.64
C HIS A 527 13.87 -5.45 5.53
N THR A 528 14.71 -4.57 4.97
CA THR A 528 15.51 -3.61 5.75
C THR A 528 14.62 -2.65 6.52
N TYR A 529 13.61 -2.04 5.85
CA TYR A 529 12.66 -1.17 6.53
C TYR A 529 11.91 -1.92 7.64
N ASP A 530 11.36 -3.09 7.31
CA ASP A 530 10.55 -3.91 8.20
C ASP A 530 11.29 -4.29 9.49
N LYS A 531 12.56 -4.68 9.38
CA LYS A 531 13.36 -5.16 10.52
C LYS A 531 14.00 -4.04 11.33
N GLU A 532 14.54 -3.02 10.65
CA GLU A 532 15.39 -2.01 11.30
C GLU A 532 14.62 -0.72 11.66
N PHE A 533 13.57 -0.38 10.91
CA PHE A 533 12.95 0.94 10.97
C PHE A 533 11.46 0.92 11.32
N ARG A 534 10.70 -0.06 10.86
CA ARG A 534 9.26 -0.15 11.12
C ARG A 534 8.90 -0.17 12.61
N PRO A 535 9.64 -0.86 13.52
CA PRO A 535 9.31 -0.87 14.95
C PRO A 535 9.33 0.50 15.61
N THR A 536 10.12 1.45 15.08
CA THR A 536 10.27 2.80 15.65
C THR A 536 9.57 3.87 14.81
N GLN A 537 9.47 3.68 13.49
CA GLN A 537 8.93 4.67 12.57
C GLN A 537 7.48 4.42 12.19
N HIS A 538 6.98 3.19 12.29
CA HIS A 538 5.59 2.80 12.00
C HIS A 538 5.08 3.21 10.61
N GLY A 539 5.97 3.35 9.62
CA GLY A 539 5.58 3.63 8.24
C GLY A 539 5.20 2.37 7.46
N GLN A 540 4.71 2.59 6.25
CA GLN A 540 4.38 1.59 5.25
C GLN A 540 5.32 1.73 4.05
N ILE A 541 5.74 0.63 3.46
CA ILE A 541 6.65 0.56 2.33
C ILE A 541 6.14 -0.41 1.28
N SER A 542 6.21 0.02 0.02
CA SER A 542 5.85 -0.80 -1.13
C SER A 542 6.60 -0.38 -2.40
N ILE A 543 6.11 -0.85 -3.54
CA ILE A 543 6.54 -0.52 -4.89
C ILE A 543 5.37 0.10 -5.67
N THR A 544 5.69 0.96 -6.63
CA THR A 544 4.73 1.47 -7.61
C THR A 544 4.90 0.72 -8.92
N LEU A 545 3.82 0.12 -9.38
CA LEU A 545 3.76 -0.60 -10.66
C LEU A 545 2.86 0.17 -11.62
N ASP A 546 3.34 0.32 -12.86
CA ASP A 546 2.58 0.85 -13.97
C ASP A 546 1.92 -0.27 -14.76
N SER A 547 0.72 0.00 -15.28
CA SER A 547 0.11 -0.87 -16.27
C SER A 547 -0.95 -0.17 -17.10
N SER A 548 -1.00 -0.51 -18.39
CA SER A 548 -2.16 -0.24 -19.23
C SER A 548 -3.20 -1.36 -19.08
N TRP A 549 -4.49 -1.03 -19.19
CA TRP A 549 -5.53 -2.05 -19.25
C TRP A 549 -5.69 -2.58 -20.69
N PRO A 550 -5.52 -3.88 -20.96
CA PRO A 550 -5.73 -4.40 -22.30
C PRO A 550 -7.21 -4.64 -22.58
N GLU A 551 -7.71 -4.03 -23.65
CA GLU A 551 -8.95 -4.41 -24.29
C GLU A 551 -8.61 -5.34 -25.47
N PRO A 552 -9.26 -6.51 -25.61
CA PRO A 552 -9.01 -7.37 -26.76
C PRO A 552 -9.46 -6.67 -28.04
N TYR A 553 -8.66 -6.77 -29.10
CA TYR A 553 -8.92 -6.08 -30.37
C TYR A 553 -10.25 -6.52 -31.00
N THR A 554 -10.59 -7.80 -30.87
CA THR A 554 -11.90 -8.36 -31.24
C THR A 554 -12.45 -9.24 -30.13
N SER A 555 -13.70 -9.69 -30.26
CA SER A 555 -14.29 -10.68 -29.35
C SER A 555 -13.75 -12.10 -29.55
N SER A 556 -12.72 -12.30 -30.39
CA SER A 556 -12.13 -13.63 -30.61
C SER A 556 -11.44 -14.14 -29.35
N LYS A 557 -11.41 -15.47 -29.19
CA LYS A 557 -10.74 -16.11 -28.06
C LYS A 557 -9.23 -15.82 -28.07
N GLN A 558 -8.63 -15.76 -29.25
CA GLN A 558 -7.20 -15.47 -29.42
C GLN A 558 -6.84 -14.08 -28.90
N ASP A 559 -7.64 -13.05 -29.22
CA ASP A 559 -7.38 -11.68 -28.75
C ASP A 559 -7.65 -11.54 -27.24
N GLN A 560 -8.63 -12.27 -26.70
CA GLN A 560 -8.85 -12.33 -25.24
C GLN A 560 -7.67 -12.98 -24.51
N GLU A 561 -7.13 -14.08 -25.04
CA GLU A 561 -5.92 -14.70 -24.49
C GLU A 561 -4.68 -13.80 -24.65
N ALA A 562 -4.60 -13.04 -25.76
CA ALA A 562 -3.54 -12.06 -25.97
C ALA A 562 -3.60 -10.91 -24.96
N ALA A 563 -4.79 -10.42 -24.62
CA ALA A 563 -4.98 -9.46 -23.54
C ALA A 563 -4.48 -10.00 -22.19
N GLY A 564 -4.75 -11.28 -21.90
CA GLY A 564 -4.19 -11.96 -20.72
C GLY A 564 -2.65 -12.02 -20.73
N ARG A 565 -2.04 -12.38 -21.86
CA ARG A 565 -0.57 -12.37 -22.00
C ARG A 565 0.02 -10.97 -21.89
N PHE A 566 -0.66 -9.94 -22.39
CA PHE A 566 -0.24 -8.55 -22.21
C PHE A 566 -0.14 -8.19 -20.72
N LEU A 567 -1.19 -8.45 -19.93
CA LEU A 567 -1.16 -8.20 -18.48
C LEU A 567 -0.05 -9.02 -17.80
N ALA A 568 0.13 -10.27 -18.21
CA ALA A 568 1.15 -11.15 -17.65
C ALA A 568 2.58 -10.55 -17.80
N PHE A 569 2.88 -9.94 -18.94
CA PHE A 569 4.18 -9.34 -19.24
C PHE A 569 4.30 -7.85 -18.89
N HIS A 570 3.21 -7.21 -18.47
CA HIS A 570 3.22 -5.80 -18.07
C HIS A 570 3.10 -5.66 -16.55
N LEU A 571 1.98 -6.10 -15.97
CA LEU A 571 1.72 -5.98 -14.54
C LEU A 571 2.23 -7.19 -13.76
N ASP A 572 1.82 -8.42 -14.14
CA ASP A 572 2.12 -9.64 -13.36
C ASP A 572 3.62 -9.94 -13.30
N LEU A 573 4.39 -9.46 -14.28
CA LEU A 573 5.83 -9.64 -14.33
C LEU A 573 6.53 -9.18 -13.04
N PHE A 574 5.97 -8.15 -12.39
CA PHE A 574 6.39 -7.68 -11.07
C PHE A 574 5.37 -8.01 -9.97
N ALA A 575 4.07 -7.85 -10.25
CA ALA A 575 3.02 -8.02 -9.25
C ALA A 575 2.88 -9.46 -8.77
N HIS A 576 2.96 -10.46 -9.65
CA HIS A 576 2.78 -11.86 -9.25
C HIS A 576 3.89 -12.34 -8.28
N PRO A 577 5.20 -12.11 -8.56
CA PRO A 577 6.25 -12.41 -7.60
C PRO A 577 6.01 -11.76 -6.23
N ILE A 578 5.64 -10.48 -6.18
CA ILE A 578 5.57 -9.71 -4.94
C ILE A 578 4.31 -10.06 -4.13
N PHE A 579 3.15 -10.15 -4.77
CA PHE A 579 1.84 -10.22 -4.10
C PHE A 579 1.26 -11.65 -4.01
N VAL A 580 1.78 -12.62 -4.77
CA VAL A 580 1.19 -13.97 -4.84
C VAL A 580 2.10 -15.01 -4.17
N ASP A 581 3.22 -15.39 -4.80
CA ASP A 581 3.97 -16.59 -4.37
C ASP A 581 5.50 -16.49 -4.45
N GLY A 582 6.05 -15.31 -4.69
CA GLY A 582 7.49 -15.08 -4.78
C GLY A 582 8.09 -15.41 -6.14
N ASP A 583 7.32 -15.88 -7.12
CA ASP A 583 7.83 -16.34 -8.42
C ASP A 583 7.08 -15.72 -9.61
N PHE A 584 7.66 -15.84 -10.81
CA PHE A 584 7.00 -15.42 -12.04
C PHE A 584 5.76 -16.29 -12.32
N SER A 585 4.72 -15.68 -12.88
CA SER A 585 3.47 -16.37 -13.23
C SER A 585 3.71 -17.52 -14.24
N SER A 586 2.84 -18.53 -14.23
CA SER A 586 2.91 -19.65 -15.17
C SER A 586 2.86 -19.17 -16.62
N THR A 587 2.02 -18.19 -16.92
CA THR A 587 1.92 -17.60 -18.26
C THR A 587 3.25 -17.05 -18.76
N VAL A 588 3.99 -16.27 -17.95
CA VAL A 588 5.30 -15.73 -18.36
C VAL A 588 6.31 -16.87 -18.55
N LYS A 589 6.37 -17.82 -17.62
CA LYS A 589 7.31 -18.95 -17.69
C LYS A 589 7.07 -19.84 -18.92
N GLU A 590 5.81 -20.18 -19.18
CA GLU A 590 5.42 -21.03 -20.30
C GLU A 590 5.71 -20.34 -21.63
N GLN A 591 5.35 -19.07 -21.77
CA GLN A 591 5.60 -18.29 -22.99
C GLN A 591 7.10 -18.15 -23.29
N VAL A 592 7.90 -17.72 -22.30
CA VAL A 592 9.35 -17.61 -22.51
C VAL A 592 9.99 -18.98 -22.77
N SER A 593 9.53 -20.04 -22.08
CA SER A 593 10.02 -21.40 -22.34
C SER A 593 9.65 -21.89 -23.74
N LEU A 594 8.45 -21.60 -24.23
CA LEU A 594 7.98 -22.00 -25.55
C LEU A 594 8.84 -21.35 -26.63
N HIS A 595 9.04 -20.03 -26.55
CA HIS A 595 9.87 -19.28 -27.49
C HIS A 595 11.34 -19.64 -27.41
N SER A 596 11.89 -19.91 -26.22
CA SER A 596 13.27 -20.38 -26.06
C SER A 596 13.47 -21.76 -26.71
N LYS A 597 12.53 -22.70 -26.50
CA LYS A 597 12.57 -24.04 -27.10
C LYS A 597 12.43 -24.02 -28.62
N ALA A 598 11.66 -23.08 -29.18
CA ALA A 598 11.51 -22.93 -30.63
C ALA A 598 12.84 -22.58 -31.34
N SER A 599 13.83 -22.08 -30.60
CA SER A 599 15.20 -21.82 -31.07
C SER A 599 16.24 -22.74 -30.42
N ASP A 600 15.82 -23.85 -29.81
CA ASP A 600 16.69 -24.86 -29.19
C ASP A 600 17.67 -24.28 -28.15
N ILE A 601 17.20 -23.32 -27.36
CA ILE A 601 17.96 -22.74 -26.24
C ILE A 601 17.23 -22.95 -24.92
N GLU A 602 18.00 -22.96 -23.83
CA GLU A 602 17.45 -22.90 -22.47
C GLU A 602 16.65 -21.60 -22.25
N SER A 603 15.69 -21.67 -21.33
CA SER A 603 14.83 -20.55 -20.99
C SER A 603 15.63 -19.28 -20.69
N ARG A 604 15.26 -18.17 -21.33
CA ARG A 604 15.86 -16.85 -21.10
C ARG A 604 15.39 -16.19 -19.80
N LEU A 605 14.32 -16.68 -19.19
CA LEU A 605 13.79 -16.19 -17.92
C LEU A 605 14.65 -16.71 -16.75
N PRO A 606 15.29 -15.84 -15.95
CA PRO A 606 16.06 -16.26 -14.79
C PRO A 606 15.21 -17.01 -13.76
N VAL A 607 15.76 -18.09 -13.22
CA VAL A 607 15.12 -18.85 -12.13
C VAL A 607 15.17 -18.05 -10.84
N ILE A 608 14.03 -17.93 -10.15
CA ILE A 608 13.97 -17.41 -8.77
C ILE A 608 14.13 -18.62 -7.83
N SER A 609 15.24 -18.66 -7.09
CA SER A 609 15.54 -19.73 -6.14
C SER A 609 14.56 -19.73 -4.96
N ALA A 610 14.44 -20.85 -4.23
CA ALA A 610 13.52 -20.96 -3.09
C ALA A 610 13.76 -19.87 -2.01
N ASN A 611 15.02 -19.52 -1.75
CA ASN A 611 15.38 -18.46 -0.81
C ASN A 611 14.97 -17.07 -1.34
N GLU A 612 15.17 -16.81 -2.63
CA GLU A 612 14.71 -15.57 -3.27
C GLU A 612 13.18 -15.47 -3.26
N ARG A 613 12.46 -16.55 -3.56
CA ARG A 613 10.99 -16.59 -3.49
C ARG A 613 10.49 -16.22 -2.11
N LYS A 614 11.08 -16.79 -1.05
CA LYS A 614 10.75 -16.47 0.35
C LYS A 614 11.05 -15.01 0.70
N LEU A 615 12.11 -14.44 0.14
CA LEU A 615 12.46 -13.03 0.33
C LEU A 615 11.46 -12.09 -0.36
N ILE A 616 11.02 -12.43 -1.57
CA ILE A 616 10.16 -11.59 -2.42
C ILE A 616 8.70 -11.64 -1.98
N LYS A 617 8.18 -12.83 -1.70
CA LYS A 617 6.76 -13.03 -1.40
C LYS A 617 6.32 -12.16 -0.22
N GLY A 618 5.30 -11.34 -0.43
CA GLY A 618 4.70 -10.50 0.61
C GLY A 618 5.54 -9.27 0.98
N SER A 619 6.52 -8.87 0.16
CA SER A 619 7.33 -7.67 0.38
C SER A 619 6.59 -6.36 0.05
N HIS A 620 5.34 -6.22 0.48
CA HIS A 620 4.51 -5.04 0.21
C HIS A 620 3.56 -4.74 1.38
N ASP A 621 3.27 -3.46 1.61
CA ASP A 621 2.24 -3.04 2.58
C ASP A 621 0.97 -2.49 1.92
N PHE A 622 1.08 -2.08 0.65
CA PHE A 622 0.01 -1.57 -0.20
C PHE A 622 0.38 -1.81 -1.67
N PHE A 623 -0.54 -1.60 -2.60
CA PHE A 623 -0.30 -1.67 -4.04
C PHE A 623 -0.18 -0.24 -4.58
N GLY A 624 1.03 0.18 -4.98
CA GLY A 624 1.22 1.44 -5.69
C GLY A 624 0.88 1.27 -7.17
N LEU A 625 -0.06 2.05 -7.69
CA LEU A 625 -0.52 1.96 -9.08
C LEU A 625 -0.29 3.27 -9.83
N ASN A 626 0.45 3.20 -10.92
CA ASN A 626 0.43 4.22 -11.96
C ASN A 626 -0.49 3.74 -13.09
N PHE A 627 -1.50 4.53 -13.42
CA PHE A 627 -2.44 4.17 -14.47
C PHE A 627 -2.76 5.37 -15.34
N TYR A 628 -2.66 5.19 -16.66
CA TYR A 628 -2.90 6.26 -17.61
C TYR A 628 -3.89 5.88 -18.71
N ARG A 629 -3.86 4.64 -19.22
CA ARG A 629 -4.60 4.30 -20.45
C ARG A 629 -5.00 2.83 -20.59
N CYS A 630 -5.90 2.59 -21.53
CA CYS A 630 -6.11 1.28 -22.15
C CYS A 630 -5.29 1.10 -23.43
N GLN A 631 -5.08 -0.16 -23.83
CA GLN A 631 -4.54 -0.54 -25.13
C GLN A 631 -5.42 -1.59 -25.78
N LEU A 632 -5.59 -1.51 -27.09
CA LEU A 632 -6.14 -2.63 -27.86
C LEU A 632 -5.02 -3.66 -28.06
N VAL A 633 -5.31 -4.91 -27.76
CA VAL A 633 -4.35 -6.01 -27.86
C VAL A 633 -4.89 -7.09 -28.80
N LYS A 634 -4.10 -7.41 -29.80
CA LYS A 634 -4.38 -8.44 -30.80
C LYS A 634 -3.40 -9.59 -30.66
N HIS A 635 -3.85 -10.82 -30.90
CA HIS A 635 -2.93 -11.93 -31.01
C HIS A 635 -2.08 -11.82 -32.28
N GLN A 636 -0.76 -11.88 -32.10
CA GLN A 636 0.20 -11.93 -33.19
C GLN A 636 1.26 -12.97 -32.85
N SER A 637 1.19 -14.15 -33.47
CA SER A 637 2.21 -15.18 -33.28
C SER A 637 3.54 -14.76 -33.90
N SER A 638 4.61 -14.87 -33.11
CA SER A 638 5.99 -14.63 -33.56
C SER A 638 6.76 -15.93 -33.83
N LEU A 639 6.14 -17.08 -33.55
CA LEU A 639 6.74 -18.40 -33.72
C LEU A 639 6.86 -18.77 -35.21
N ASN A 640 8.09 -18.77 -35.71
CA ASN A 640 8.44 -19.12 -37.10
C ASN A 640 9.57 -20.18 -37.15
N GLY A 641 9.53 -21.16 -36.23
CA GLY A 641 10.56 -22.19 -36.09
C GLY A 641 11.94 -21.59 -35.76
N ALA A 642 13.00 -22.04 -36.43
CA ALA A 642 14.38 -21.55 -36.23
C ALA A 642 14.57 -20.06 -36.54
N LYS A 643 13.60 -19.39 -37.17
CA LYS A 643 13.63 -17.94 -37.46
C LYS A 643 12.92 -17.08 -36.40
N THR A 644 12.42 -17.69 -35.32
CA THR A 644 11.76 -16.96 -34.23
C THR A 644 12.75 -15.98 -33.59
N PRO A 645 12.50 -14.65 -33.66
CA PRO A 645 13.34 -13.69 -32.97
C PRO A 645 13.28 -13.94 -31.47
N GLN A 646 14.44 -14.01 -30.81
CA GLN A 646 14.52 -14.23 -29.37
C GLN A 646 14.48 -12.90 -28.64
N THR A 647 13.29 -12.35 -28.43
CA THR A 647 13.12 -11.04 -27.77
C THR A 647 12.01 -11.06 -26.73
N PHE A 648 12.08 -10.14 -25.76
CA PHE A 648 10.99 -9.91 -24.81
C PHE A 648 9.64 -9.62 -25.50
N ASP A 649 9.65 -8.82 -26.57
CA ASP A 649 8.43 -8.41 -27.26
C ASP A 649 7.78 -9.57 -28.03
N THR A 650 8.57 -10.45 -28.64
CA THR A 650 8.08 -11.65 -29.34
C THR A 650 7.55 -12.72 -28.38
N ASP A 651 8.10 -12.82 -27.17
CA ASP A 651 7.68 -13.81 -26.17
C ASP A 651 6.21 -13.66 -25.76
N ARG A 652 5.62 -12.49 -26.00
CA ARG A 652 4.26 -12.17 -25.59
C ARG A 652 3.19 -12.64 -26.58
N ASP A 653 3.55 -12.84 -27.85
CA ASP A 653 2.63 -13.10 -28.96
C ASP A 653 1.43 -12.12 -29.00
N THR A 654 1.75 -10.83 -28.85
CA THR A 654 0.80 -9.72 -28.84
C THR A 654 1.24 -8.61 -29.77
N GLU A 655 0.28 -7.96 -30.40
CA GLU A 655 0.44 -6.67 -31.08
C GLU A 655 -0.48 -5.65 -30.38
N GLU A 656 0.10 -4.55 -29.88
CA GLU A 656 -0.66 -3.47 -29.26
C GLU A 656 -0.93 -2.33 -30.22
N MET A 657 -2.14 -1.79 -30.11
CA MET A 657 -2.56 -0.62 -30.87
C MET A 657 -3.41 0.30 -30.01
N MET A 658 -3.68 1.47 -30.56
CA MET A 658 -4.53 2.46 -29.92
C MET A 658 -5.76 2.70 -30.77
N ASP A 659 -6.92 2.75 -30.12
CA ASP A 659 -8.13 3.15 -30.82
C ASP A 659 -8.06 4.65 -31.11
N SER A 660 -8.07 5.00 -32.40
CA SER A 660 -8.04 6.39 -32.84
C SER A 660 -9.32 7.16 -32.51
N SER A 661 -10.42 6.46 -32.22
CA SER A 661 -11.68 7.05 -31.77
C SER A 661 -11.65 7.55 -30.34
N TRP A 662 -10.72 7.06 -29.50
CA TRP A 662 -10.55 7.57 -28.15
C TRP A 662 -9.95 8.99 -28.17
N PRO A 663 -10.44 9.92 -27.32
CA PRO A 663 -9.93 11.28 -27.30
C PRO A 663 -8.42 11.35 -27.03
N GLY A 664 -7.70 12.03 -27.91
CA GLY A 664 -6.24 12.15 -27.89
C GLY A 664 -5.68 13.24 -26.97
N THR A 665 -4.39 13.13 -26.68
CA THR A 665 -3.59 14.13 -25.95
C THR A 665 -2.36 14.55 -26.78
N ASP A 666 -1.54 15.48 -26.29
CA ASP A 666 -0.26 15.84 -26.94
C ASP A 666 0.79 14.73 -26.84
N ALA A 667 0.58 13.78 -25.94
CA ALA A 667 1.35 12.55 -25.85
C ALA A 667 0.70 11.50 -26.78
N SER A 668 1.41 11.11 -27.83
CA SER A 668 0.90 10.17 -28.86
C SER A 668 0.52 8.81 -28.29
N TRP A 669 1.13 8.42 -27.16
CA TRP A 669 0.87 7.18 -26.47
C TRP A 669 -0.35 7.24 -25.53
N LEU A 670 -0.93 8.42 -25.26
CA LEU A 670 -1.92 8.64 -24.21
C LEU A 670 -3.27 9.08 -24.79
N ARG A 671 -4.33 8.33 -24.44
CA ARG A 671 -5.73 8.63 -24.80
C ARG A 671 -6.68 8.43 -23.63
N MET A 672 -7.76 9.22 -23.60
CA MET A 672 -8.77 9.22 -22.54
C MET A 672 -9.54 7.88 -22.52
N THR A 673 -9.27 7.06 -21.51
CA THR A 673 -9.83 5.71 -21.37
C THR A 673 -10.18 5.41 -19.91
N SER A 674 -10.89 6.37 -19.28
CA SER A 674 -11.24 6.33 -17.85
C SER A 674 -11.85 5.02 -17.35
N PHE A 675 -12.65 4.30 -18.16
CA PHE A 675 -13.21 3.00 -17.77
C PHE A 675 -12.15 1.95 -17.43
N GLY A 676 -10.94 2.07 -17.98
CA GLY A 676 -9.83 1.16 -17.73
C GLY A 676 -9.34 1.17 -16.30
N ILE A 677 -9.36 2.34 -15.62
CA ILE A 677 -8.84 2.42 -14.25
C ILE A 677 -9.69 1.58 -13.29
N ARG A 678 -11.00 1.57 -13.47
CA ARG A 678 -11.90 0.71 -12.68
C ARG A 678 -11.65 -0.77 -12.95
N ARG A 679 -11.42 -1.14 -14.22
CA ARG A 679 -11.15 -2.53 -14.61
C ARG A 679 -9.84 -3.04 -14.01
N ILE A 680 -8.76 -2.26 -14.09
CA ILE A 680 -7.48 -2.67 -13.52
C ILE A 680 -7.51 -2.71 -11.99
N LEU A 681 -8.21 -1.77 -11.35
CA LEU A 681 -8.43 -1.79 -9.90
C LEU A 681 -9.19 -3.06 -9.46
N LYS A 682 -10.22 -3.44 -10.22
CA LYS A 682 -10.95 -4.69 -9.99
C LYS A 682 -10.06 -5.91 -10.21
N TYR A 683 -9.23 -5.91 -11.26
CA TYR A 683 -8.26 -6.97 -11.52
C TYR A 683 -7.25 -7.12 -10.37
N ILE A 684 -6.66 -6.02 -9.89
CA ILE A 684 -5.77 -6.00 -8.72
C ILE A 684 -6.46 -6.61 -7.50
N LYS A 685 -7.72 -6.24 -7.27
CA LYS A 685 -8.53 -6.81 -6.17
C LYS A 685 -8.69 -8.32 -6.31
N ASP A 686 -9.12 -8.78 -7.47
CA ASP A 686 -9.52 -10.17 -7.69
C ASP A 686 -8.31 -11.12 -7.80
N HIS A 687 -7.12 -10.62 -8.19
CA HIS A 687 -5.93 -11.44 -8.42
C HIS A 687 -4.84 -11.33 -7.35
N TYR A 688 -4.80 -10.25 -6.56
CA TYR A 688 -3.73 -10.02 -5.57
C TYR A 688 -4.24 -9.92 -4.13
N GLY A 689 -5.44 -10.45 -3.85
CA GLY A 689 -5.98 -10.53 -2.49
C GLY A 689 -6.56 -9.22 -1.94
N ASN A 690 -7.11 -8.37 -2.81
CA ASN A 690 -7.68 -7.06 -2.46
C ASN A 690 -6.76 -6.19 -1.56
N PRO A 691 -5.51 -5.94 -1.98
CA PRO A 691 -4.60 -5.13 -1.20
C PRO A 691 -5.10 -3.69 -1.12
N ARG A 692 -4.67 -2.94 -0.09
CA ARG A 692 -4.82 -1.48 -0.07
C ARG A 692 -4.17 -0.91 -1.31
N VAL A 693 -4.89 -0.15 -2.13
CA VAL A 693 -4.35 0.47 -3.34
C VAL A 693 -4.13 1.95 -3.14
N ILE A 694 -2.97 2.46 -3.53
CA ILE A 694 -2.69 3.88 -3.67
C ILE A 694 -2.41 4.13 -5.15
N ILE A 695 -3.23 4.95 -5.79
CA ILE A 695 -2.96 5.42 -7.15
C ILE A 695 -1.90 6.51 -7.02
N THR A 696 -0.66 6.15 -7.34
CA THR A 696 0.53 6.98 -7.15
C THR A 696 0.75 7.95 -8.30
N GLU A 697 0.19 7.66 -9.48
CA GLU A 697 0.14 8.58 -10.60
C GLU A 697 -1.08 8.36 -11.50
N ASN A 698 -1.75 9.45 -11.87
CA ASN A 698 -2.68 9.53 -13.00
C ASN A 698 -2.78 10.99 -13.46
N GLY A 699 -2.80 11.22 -14.77
CA GLY A 699 -2.96 12.56 -15.33
C GLY A 699 -2.87 12.56 -16.85
N CYS A 700 -2.87 13.75 -17.46
CA CYS A 700 -2.78 13.88 -18.91
C CYS A 700 -2.21 15.22 -19.38
N THR A 701 -1.80 15.23 -20.65
CA THR A 701 -1.52 16.45 -21.41
C THR A 701 -2.78 16.93 -22.13
N GLN A 702 -2.85 18.24 -22.40
CA GLN A 702 -3.90 18.81 -23.26
C GLN A 702 -3.33 19.12 -24.63
N ALA A 703 -4.11 18.81 -25.69
CA ALA A 703 -3.70 19.08 -27.06
C ALA A 703 -3.38 20.57 -27.30
N GLY A 704 -2.20 20.84 -27.84
CA GLY A 704 -1.72 22.19 -28.19
C GLY A 704 -1.41 23.09 -27.00
N GLU A 705 -1.24 22.53 -25.79
CA GLU A 705 -1.00 23.32 -24.58
C GLU A 705 0.40 23.93 -24.54
N HIS A 706 1.37 23.27 -25.18
CA HIS A 706 2.74 23.79 -25.29
C HIS A 706 2.77 25.16 -25.97
N ASP A 707 2.02 25.30 -27.07
CA ASP A 707 1.98 26.50 -27.91
C ASP A 707 0.95 27.52 -27.44
N ALA A 708 0.13 27.18 -26.42
CA ALA A 708 -0.86 28.08 -25.87
C ALA A 708 -0.19 29.27 -25.14
N VAL A 709 -0.76 30.46 -25.30
CA VAL A 709 -0.30 31.72 -24.70
C VAL A 709 -1.44 32.42 -23.96
N GLY A 710 -1.09 33.29 -23.00
CA GLY A 710 -2.06 34.06 -22.22
C GLY A 710 -3.00 33.19 -21.40
N GLU A 711 -4.26 33.61 -21.27
CA GLU A 711 -5.27 32.90 -20.47
C GLU A 711 -5.59 31.50 -21.00
N ARG A 712 -5.58 31.31 -22.33
CA ARG A 712 -5.82 30.01 -22.98
C ARG A 712 -4.84 28.93 -22.51
N ALA A 713 -3.64 29.33 -22.11
CA ALA A 713 -2.61 28.45 -21.58
C ALA A 713 -2.93 27.89 -20.19
N LEU A 714 -3.95 28.45 -19.50
CA LEU A 714 -4.45 28.03 -18.19
C LEU A 714 -5.80 27.30 -18.30
N GLU A 715 -6.47 27.38 -19.45
CA GLU A 715 -7.77 26.79 -19.73
C GLU A 715 -7.67 25.32 -20.18
N ASP A 716 -7.29 24.45 -19.26
CA ASP A 716 -7.05 23.03 -19.52
C ASP A 716 -8.29 22.13 -19.33
N TYR A 717 -9.38 22.46 -20.05
CA TYR A 717 -10.66 21.75 -19.98
C TYR A 717 -10.56 20.24 -20.21
N PHE A 718 -9.67 19.78 -21.09
CA PHE A 718 -9.47 18.35 -21.31
C PHE A 718 -8.92 17.65 -20.06
N ARG A 719 -8.00 18.31 -19.35
CA ARG A 719 -7.43 17.81 -18.09
C ARG A 719 -8.45 17.84 -16.96
N VAL A 720 -9.32 18.84 -16.92
CA VAL A 720 -10.48 18.86 -16.01
C VAL A 720 -11.38 17.64 -16.25
N ASP A 721 -11.74 17.37 -17.51
CA ASP A 721 -12.58 16.21 -17.85
C ASP A 721 -11.88 14.88 -17.54
N TRP A 722 -10.55 14.82 -17.70
CA TRP A 722 -9.75 13.66 -17.32
C TRP A 722 -9.92 13.33 -15.84
N TYR A 723 -9.60 14.26 -14.95
CA TYR A 723 -9.72 14.04 -13.51
C TYR A 723 -11.16 13.73 -13.11
N ARG A 724 -12.14 14.44 -13.69
CA ARG A 724 -13.56 14.16 -13.45
C ARG A 724 -13.93 12.71 -13.74
N ARG A 725 -13.55 12.20 -14.91
CA ARG A 725 -13.92 10.84 -15.34
C ARG A 725 -13.16 9.76 -14.58
N TYR A 726 -11.84 9.91 -14.42
CA TYR A 726 -11.01 8.93 -13.73
C TYR A 726 -11.37 8.84 -12.24
N LEU A 727 -11.54 9.97 -11.54
CA LEU A 727 -11.96 9.97 -10.14
C LEU A 727 -13.37 9.36 -9.95
N ASN A 728 -14.28 9.55 -10.90
CA ASN A 728 -15.60 8.91 -10.87
C ASN A 728 -15.50 7.38 -11.02
N GLU A 729 -14.63 6.90 -11.92
CA GLU A 729 -14.40 5.45 -12.07
C GLU A 729 -13.69 4.84 -10.86
N VAL A 730 -12.77 5.57 -10.22
CA VAL A 730 -12.18 5.17 -8.92
C VAL A 730 -13.25 5.12 -7.83
N LEU A 731 -14.14 6.11 -7.76
CA LEU A 731 -15.24 6.11 -6.79
C LEU A 731 -16.18 4.91 -7.01
N LYS A 732 -16.48 4.56 -8.25
CA LYS A 732 -17.25 3.35 -8.58
C LYS A 732 -16.51 2.08 -8.18
N ALA A 733 -15.20 1.99 -8.39
CA ALA A 733 -14.39 0.86 -7.93
C ALA A 733 -14.49 0.68 -6.40
N ILE A 734 -14.44 1.78 -5.64
CA ILE A 734 -14.60 1.76 -4.17
C ILE A 734 -16.03 1.38 -3.77
N LYS A 735 -17.03 2.07 -4.30
CA LYS A 735 -18.43 1.98 -3.82
C LYS A 735 -19.15 0.75 -4.34
N LEU A 736 -18.95 0.40 -5.61
CA LEU A 736 -19.67 -0.69 -6.30
C LEU A 736 -18.86 -1.98 -6.29
N ASP A 737 -17.58 -1.93 -6.67
CA ASP A 737 -16.74 -3.14 -6.80
C ASP A 737 -16.01 -3.55 -5.51
N LYS A 738 -16.08 -2.69 -4.48
CA LYS A 738 -15.48 -2.89 -3.16
C LYS A 738 -13.96 -3.05 -3.19
N VAL A 739 -13.29 -2.32 -4.10
CA VAL A 739 -11.82 -2.23 -4.15
C VAL A 739 -11.33 -1.32 -3.04
N ASP A 740 -10.27 -1.74 -2.34
CA ASP A 740 -9.69 -1.00 -1.20
C ASP A 740 -8.75 0.15 -1.61
N VAL A 741 -9.27 1.15 -2.33
CA VAL A 741 -8.48 2.32 -2.74
C VAL A 741 -8.39 3.33 -1.58
N ARG A 742 -7.16 3.73 -1.22
CA ARG A 742 -6.85 4.61 -0.08
C ARG A 742 -6.20 5.94 -0.45
N GLY A 743 -5.73 6.09 -1.68
CA GLY A 743 -5.12 7.34 -2.13
C GLY A 743 -5.16 7.49 -3.65
N TYR A 744 -5.11 8.74 -4.09
CA TYR A 744 -5.03 9.13 -5.49
C TYR A 744 -4.11 10.34 -5.62
N THR A 745 -3.16 10.26 -6.53
CA THR A 745 -2.12 11.28 -6.72
C THR A 745 -2.11 11.73 -8.17
N ALA A 746 -2.38 13.01 -8.40
CA ALA A 746 -2.37 13.62 -9.72
C ALA A 746 -0.93 13.78 -10.25
N TRP A 747 -0.67 13.25 -11.45
CA TRP A 747 0.56 13.54 -12.20
C TRP A 747 0.29 14.70 -13.18
N SER A 748 0.82 15.89 -12.97
CA SER A 748 1.78 16.28 -11.92
C SER A 748 1.42 17.61 -11.28
N LEU A 749 2.12 17.95 -10.19
CA LEU A 749 1.92 19.23 -9.53
C LEU A 749 2.17 20.38 -10.49
N MET A 750 3.24 20.35 -11.28
CA MET A 750 3.61 21.44 -12.18
C MET A 750 4.23 20.91 -13.46
N ASP A 751 4.17 21.72 -14.52
CA ASP A 751 4.85 21.41 -15.76
C ASP A 751 6.34 21.20 -15.51
N ASN A 752 6.90 20.14 -16.06
CA ASN A 752 8.24 19.67 -15.72
C ASN A 752 8.95 19.09 -16.97
N PHE A 753 10.09 18.43 -16.76
CA PHE A 753 10.84 17.75 -17.81
C PHE A 753 10.33 16.32 -17.96
N GLU A 754 9.57 16.08 -19.03
CA GLU A 754 8.90 14.80 -19.33
C GLU A 754 9.84 13.88 -20.13
N TRP A 755 10.97 13.53 -19.53
CA TRP A 755 11.93 12.54 -20.06
C TRP A 755 12.37 12.85 -21.51
N ASP A 756 12.21 11.89 -22.42
CA ASP A 756 12.63 12.01 -23.82
C ASP A 756 11.83 13.07 -24.60
N ASP A 757 10.64 13.47 -24.11
CA ASP A 757 9.83 14.55 -24.67
C ASP A 757 10.26 15.95 -24.19
N GLY A 758 11.21 16.01 -23.25
CA GLY A 758 11.71 17.26 -22.69
C GLY A 758 10.60 18.11 -22.05
N TYR A 759 10.62 19.42 -22.30
CA TYR A 759 9.60 20.35 -21.78
C TYR A 759 8.41 20.53 -22.73
N ARG A 760 8.26 19.67 -23.74
CA ARG A 760 7.17 19.80 -24.71
C ARG A 760 5.83 19.44 -24.06
N LEU A 761 5.77 18.25 -23.47
CA LEU A 761 4.58 17.74 -22.81
C LEU A 761 4.33 18.47 -21.49
N ARG A 762 3.05 18.75 -21.21
CA ARG A 762 2.60 19.53 -20.06
C ARG A 762 1.61 18.68 -19.26
N PHE A 763 2.05 18.03 -18.19
CA PHE A 763 1.16 17.26 -17.28
C PHE A 763 0.68 18.08 -16.08
N GLY A 764 1.31 19.24 -15.82
CA GLY A 764 1.15 19.96 -14.57
C GLY A 764 -0.25 20.53 -14.36
N LEU A 765 -0.72 20.48 -13.11
CA LEU A 765 -1.82 21.31 -12.63
C LEU A 765 -1.46 22.81 -12.61
N TYR A 766 -0.17 23.11 -12.45
CA TYR A 766 0.37 24.46 -12.50
C TYR A 766 1.24 24.63 -13.74
N ARG A 767 0.95 25.67 -14.52
CA ARG A 767 1.79 26.09 -15.63
C ARG A 767 3.09 26.67 -15.10
N VAL A 768 4.21 26.28 -15.71
CA VAL A 768 5.53 26.88 -15.41
C VAL A 768 5.98 27.70 -16.61
N ASP A 769 6.31 28.96 -16.39
CA ASP A 769 6.98 29.77 -17.40
C ASP A 769 8.49 29.45 -17.41
N PHE A 770 8.93 28.73 -18.43
CA PHE A 770 10.35 28.38 -18.62
C PHE A 770 11.17 29.52 -19.24
N ALA A 771 10.54 30.58 -19.75
CA ALA A 771 11.23 31.79 -20.20
C ALA A 771 11.50 32.74 -19.02
N ASP A 772 10.63 32.77 -18.02
CA ASP A 772 10.85 33.50 -16.77
C ASP A 772 11.96 32.86 -15.93
N LEU A 773 12.98 33.65 -15.58
CA LEU A 773 14.10 33.22 -14.73
C LEU A 773 13.64 32.81 -13.32
N GLN A 774 12.54 33.37 -12.82
CA GLN A 774 11.94 33.00 -11.54
C GLN A 774 11.07 31.74 -11.63
N ARG A 775 10.82 31.24 -12.85
CA ARG A 775 9.98 30.07 -13.13
C ARG A 775 8.60 30.22 -12.50
N ALA A 776 7.91 31.36 -12.70
CA ALA A 776 6.60 31.56 -12.11
C ALA A 776 5.64 30.37 -12.34
N ARG A 777 4.88 30.01 -11.30
CA ARG A 777 3.86 28.96 -11.34
C ARG A 777 2.48 29.60 -11.34
N THR A 778 1.66 29.26 -12.33
CA THR A 778 0.28 29.76 -12.44
C THR A 778 -0.68 28.59 -12.45
N ALA A 779 -1.68 28.62 -11.57
CA ALA A 779 -2.67 27.55 -11.47
C ALA A 779 -3.51 27.46 -12.76
N LYS A 780 -3.69 26.25 -13.27
CA LYS A 780 -4.60 25.96 -14.39
C LYS A 780 -6.00 25.65 -13.85
N LEU A 781 -6.99 25.58 -14.74
CA LEU A 781 -8.37 25.24 -14.37
C LEU A 781 -8.46 23.88 -13.67
N SER A 782 -7.66 22.89 -14.09
CA SER A 782 -7.57 21.58 -13.46
C SER A 782 -7.08 21.64 -12.01
N ALA A 783 -6.20 22.58 -11.64
CA ALA A 783 -5.79 22.78 -10.25
C ALA A 783 -6.97 23.22 -9.37
N HIS A 784 -7.80 24.14 -9.89
CA HIS A 784 -9.01 24.59 -9.20
C HIS A 784 -10.03 23.46 -9.07
N TYR A 785 -10.25 22.69 -10.14
CA TYR A 785 -11.14 21.54 -10.13
C TYR A 785 -10.69 20.46 -9.13
N TYR A 786 -9.40 20.13 -9.12
CA TYR A 786 -8.84 19.13 -8.24
C TYR A 786 -8.87 19.59 -6.77
N LYS A 787 -8.54 20.86 -6.49
CA LYS A 787 -8.72 21.48 -5.17
C LYS A 787 -10.16 21.35 -4.67
N LYS A 788 -11.14 21.69 -5.52
CA LYS A 788 -12.56 21.61 -5.15
C LYS A 788 -12.99 20.17 -4.88
N THR A 789 -12.57 19.22 -5.71
CA THR A 789 -12.85 17.80 -5.54
C THR A 789 -12.27 17.25 -4.22
N ILE A 790 -11.06 17.68 -3.83
CA ILE A 790 -10.45 17.32 -2.54
C ILE A 790 -11.26 17.91 -1.38
N GLN A 791 -11.63 19.20 -1.44
CA GLN A 791 -12.45 19.85 -0.40
C GLN A 791 -13.79 19.17 -0.20
N ASP A 792 -14.40 18.72 -1.31
CA ASP A 792 -15.69 18.04 -1.33
C ASP A 792 -15.57 16.53 -1.02
N ASN A 793 -14.35 16.02 -0.90
CA ASN A 793 -14.03 14.60 -0.74
C ASN A 793 -14.74 13.70 -1.79
N GLY A 794 -14.72 14.14 -3.05
CA GLY A 794 -15.37 13.47 -4.18
C GLY A 794 -16.41 14.33 -4.87
N PHE A 795 -17.56 13.73 -5.22
CA PHE A 795 -18.64 14.38 -5.95
C PHE A 795 -19.84 14.58 -5.03
N LEU A 796 -20.10 15.82 -4.62
CA LEU A 796 -21.32 16.14 -3.86
C LEU A 796 -22.54 16.04 -4.77
N CYS A 797 -23.61 15.42 -4.26
CA CYS A 797 -24.92 15.55 -4.86
C CYS A 797 -25.38 16.99 -4.63
N GLN A 798 -25.37 17.83 -5.67
CA GLN A 798 -26.22 19.01 -5.64
C GLN A 798 -27.66 18.48 -5.67
N HIS A 799 -28.39 18.64 -4.58
CA HIS A 799 -29.84 18.59 -4.62
C HIS A 799 -30.27 19.64 -5.65
N PHE A 800 -30.65 19.18 -6.84
CA PHE A 800 -31.45 19.98 -7.74
C PHE A 800 -32.85 20.00 -7.13
N ASP A 801 -33.07 20.97 -6.22
CA ASP A 801 -34.42 21.37 -5.81
C ASP A 801 -35.16 22.04 -6.98
#